data_AF-A0A4Z0Y592-F1
#
_entry.id   AF-A0A4Z0Y592-F1
#
_cell.length_a   1.000
_cell.length_b   1.000
_cell.length_c   1.000
_cell.angle_alpha   90.00
_cell.angle_beta   90.00
_cell.angle_gamma   90.00
#
_symmetry.space_group_name_H-M   'P 1'
#
loop_
_entity.id
_entity.type
_entity.pdbx_description
1 polymer ?
#
loop_
_entity_poly.entity_id
_entity_poly.type
_entity_poly.pdbx_seq_one_letter_code
_entity_poly.pdbx_strand_id
1 'polypeptide(L)'
;MIDPVTALAIAGNVSQFLEAAYKVSSRIKLYCGKSNSAPTVFHELSIQIPMLCYLFEDCQSLKADNVADPDNLIPVLDGCRRVIESLDRLVSSVLPDTDDAVSVKVWKGVKSVSIQNKVIECKAELESYKSTLALHLSVLAAKQANASSSQALLPPFYHVPATGRSRFVGRDDIIQSISQSLRPGRRDPLIAVLLGMGGQGKTSLALEYCRREIVNRHFKFIIWIDSSSPAALERSFSQAAENMAAVSGDKRTFANARAHVSFVKTTIETAEAPWLFILDNFDSPGLFKNILSFTPHSAFGAVLLTSRHNSCALLGTPIFIPGMSQNDSTELLLQRAGVERTISNLEQAQKVVVMLGHLPLAVDQSAAYIRSRKISPAEFIDHYQKRKEKILKHIPNVWDYHRAVDGHEDERPVSVFGTWELSLQQALDQSQDEKATMNFLTDIAFFNNLDIRMEMFKASFERTEDPLDWMNLFTIDDEWDELEYQDTVTALADLSLLQYHTLQGIPGENDHEEGLSRHSFSLHPLVRDWIQLRIPATERRVYVGQALVILQHYIESSGIDYQKWTLKERRAAMSHVDACIEAQSKYVRSWTEDEYGNAKKALVVIYKFYIDDGRYSEAEAISKQVLEHDRRLGGESSQDLVDSEIRLTDVYLLRGAYSEAEAIIVRLRPTIDKCPAHVRVSLLKNLAKIFFKQGRYDEAVSQYQDVLARQESFLSKGHLDVMDTRHLLAQVYRNQGLHVEAIELYEDILKAYHTASLDDHLGALQCMVDLAGAYRALAQYSLAAEYYDRAIAGVSARLSADHPIALSARLVRAINLRELGRNEEAEDAFRDIVERFGRILGPFHPDTLRAIMNFAILYDRSDRRDRAEELYRAALAGREKIMGVDNPYTMRTVERLVSLLWSQDRCEEAEILTLRVLRAQRKSSPELNVEGLDIGGDEQGKKRPYWPVEVLFTRAVQRDRKLLGEAHTDRLESERSLVAVHAKQDGGTGLSGLGEHGAEFAGEKLVVLSPGGRKLSGPPPPYSASEGSKKLHMTETTEVTDSV
;
A
#
# COMPACT_ATOMS: atom_id res chain seq x y z
N MET A 1 -2.91 -11.81 33.54
CA MET A 1 -3.39 -10.98 34.67
C MET A 1 -2.36 -9.90 34.92
N ILE A 2 -2.71 -8.67 34.56
CA ILE A 2 -1.91 -7.49 34.89
C ILE A 2 -2.12 -7.15 36.36
N ASP A 3 -1.04 -6.72 37.03
CA ASP A 3 -1.09 -6.16 38.38
C ASP A 3 -2.18 -5.06 38.46
N PRO A 4 -3.09 -5.08 39.45
CA PRO A 4 -4.08 -4.03 39.68
C PRO A 4 -3.51 -2.60 39.64
N VAL A 5 -2.27 -2.40 40.07
CA VAL A 5 -1.55 -1.12 40.05
C VAL A 5 -1.28 -0.65 38.62
N THR A 6 -0.87 -1.54 37.73
CA THR A 6 -0.60 -1.25 36.33
C THR A 6 -1.87 -0.99 35.52
N ALA A 7 -2.95 -1.72 35.83
CA ALA A 7 -4.28 -1.44 35.28
C ALA A 7 -4.80 -0.06 35.72
N LEU A 8 -4.61 0.30 36.99
CA LEU A 8 -4.91 1.64 37.50
C LEU A 8 -4.05 2.71 36.83
N ALA A 9 -2.77 2.43 36.56
CA ALA A 9 -1.85 3.37 35.91
C ALA A 9 -2.25 3.65 34.46
N ILE A 10 -2.66 2.63 33.69
CA ILE A 10 -3.16 2.79 32.32
C ILE A 10 -4.47 3.57 32.32
N ALA A 11 -5.44 3.16 33.15
CA ALA A 11 -6.71 3.87 33.26
C ALA A 11 -6.53 5.32 33.71
N GLY A 12 -5.62 5.56 34.66
CA GLY A 12 -5.24 6.89 35.13
C GLY A 12 -4.59 7.74 34.03
N ASN A 13 -3.64 7.18 33.28
CA ASN A 13 -2.98 7.89 32.18
C ASN A 13 -3.93 8.17 31.00
N VAL A 14 -4.81 7.24 30.64
CA VAL A 14 -5.84 7.46 29.61
C VAL A 14 -6.84 8.51 30.08
N SER A 15 -7.30 8.45 31.34
CA SER A 15 -8.22 9.45 31.89
C SER A 15 -7.60 10.85 31.92
N GLN A 16 -6.35 10.97 32.38
CA GLN A 16 -5.63 12.26 32.41
C GLN A 16 -5.32 12.76 31.01
N PHE A 17 -4.96 11.87 30.07
CA PHE A 17 -4.79 12.21 28.66
C PHE A 17 -6.09 12.74 28.08
N LEU A 18 -7.21 12.03 28.25
CA LEU A 18 -8.52 12.43 27.72
C LEU A 18 -8.95 13.76 28.34
N GLU A 19 -8.78 13.96 29.65
CA GLU A 19 -9.09 15.23 30.31
C GLU A 19 -8.28 16.40 29.71
N ALA A 20 -6.96 16.23 29.58
CA ALA A 20 -6.09 17.24 28.98
C ALA A 20 -6.39 17.43 27.48
N ALA A 21 -6.65 16.37 26.74
CA ALA A 21 -6.92 16.38 25.31
C ALA A 21 -8.26 17.02 25.01
N TYR A 22 -9.31 16.75 25.78
CA TYR A 22 -10.60 17.42 25.68
C TYR A 22 -10.49 18.91 26.01
N LYS A 23 -9.73 19.26 27.04
CA LYS A 23 -9.46 20.66 27.39
C LYS A 23 -8.72 21.40 26.27
N VAL A 24 -7.66 20.81 25.72
CA VAL A 24 -6.89 21.38 24.58
C VAL A 24 -7.75 21.44 23.32
N SER A 25 -8.47 20.37 23.01
CA SER A 25 -9.40 20.28 21.87
C SER A 25 -10.45 21.37 21.95
N SER A 26 -11.08 21.58 23.13
CA SER A 26 -12.06 22.64 23.34
C SER A 26 -11.48 24.05 23.12
N ARG A 27 -10.26 24.31 23.60
CA ARG A 27 -9.55 25.60 23.44
C ARG A 27 -9.14 25.86 21.99
N ILE A 28 -8.61 24.85 21.31
CA ILE A 28 -8.24 24.92 19.88
C ILE A 28 -9.51 25.10 19.04
N LYS A 29 -10.59 24.37 19.34
CA LYS A 29 -11.91 24.49 18.69
C LYS A 29 -12.50 25.89 18.88
N LEU A 30 -12.40 26.46 20.08
CA LEU A 30 -12.84 27.83 20.37
C LEU A 30 -12.02 28.87 19.59
N TYR A 31 -10.70 28.67 19.46
CA TYR A 31 -9.81 29.56 18.71
C TYR A 31 -10.03 29.49 17.19
N CYS A 32 -10.06 28.27 16.64
CA CYS A 32 -10.36 28.01 15.22
C CYS A 32 -11.79 28.44 14.86
N GLY A 33 -12.71 28.43 15.82
CA GLY A 33 -14.09 28.91 15.64
C GLY A 33 -14.26 30.43 15.67
N LYS A 34 -13.37 31.17 16.36
CA LYS A 34 -13.48 32.64 16.53
C LYS A 34 -12.55 33.46 15.61
N SER A 35 -11.45 32.91 15.12
CA SER A 35 -10.44 33.65 14.34
C SER A 35 -10.25 33.07 12.93
N ASN A 36 -10.54 33.87 11.90
CA ASN A 36 -10.38 33.51 10.48
C ASN A 36 -8.91 33.47 10.00
N SER A 37 -7.93 33.71 10.87
CA SER A 37 -6.49 33.72 10.54
C SER A 37 -5.69 32.73 11.38
N ALA A 38 -6.34 31.71 11.94
CA ALA A 38 -5.64 30.68 12.72
C ALA A 38 -4.68 29.88 11.80
N PRO A 39 -3.41 29.67 12.22
CA PRO A 39 -2.47 28.88 11.44
C PRO A 39 -2.96 27.45 11.19
N THR A 40 -2.68 26.91 10.00
CA THR A 40 -3.14 25.58 9.51
C THR A 40 -2.93 24.45 10.50
N VAL A 41 -1.83 24.49 11.27
CA VAL A 41 -1.50 23.45 12.26
C VAL A 41 -2.57 23.33 13.37
N PHE A 42 -3.22 24.42 13.75
CA PHE A 42 -4.28 24.39 14.77
C PHE A 42 -5.59 23.78 14.22
N HIS A 43 -5.88 23.99 12.94
CA HIS A 43 -7.00 23.30 12.27
C HIS A 43 -6.73 21.80 12.15
N GLU A 44 -5.50 21.40 11.83
CA GLU A 44 -5.12 19.99 11.75
C GLU A 44 -5.22 19.32 13.14
N LEU A 45 -4.76 19.99 14.20
CA LEU A 45 -4.89 19.49 15.57
C LEU A 45 -6.34 19.42 16.05
N SER A 46 -7.22 20.32 15.59
CA SER A 46 -8.66 20.28 15.91
C SER A 46 -9.38 19.03 15.38
N ILE A 47 -8.76 18.31 14.44
CA ILE A 47 -9.27 17.06 13.87
C ILE A 47 -8.51 15.87 14.46
N GLN A 48 -7.19 15.97 14.54
CA GLN A 48 -6.33 14.88 15.00
C GLN A 48 -6.55 14.55 16.48
N ILE A 49 -6.75 15.55 17.34
CA ILE A 49 -6.93 15.32 18.78
C ILE A 49 -8.25 14.58 19.07
N PRO A 50 -9.42 14.96 18.51
CA PRO A 50 -10.65 14.16 18.64
C PRO A 50 -10.53 12.75 18.09
N MET A 51 -9.88 12.57 16.93
CA MET A 51 -9.64 11.23 16.36
C MET A 51 -8.80 10.36 17.28
N LEU A 52 -7.79 10.95 17.96
CA LEU A 52 -7.02 10.27 18.99
C LEU A 52 -7.85 9.98 20.24
N CYS A 53 -8.70 10.92 20.69
CA CYS A 53 -9.61 10.70 21.83
C CYS A 53 -10.53 9.50 21.55
N TYR A 54 -11.12 9.43 20.36
CA TYR A 54 -11.93 8.29 19.91
C TYR A 54 -11.17 6.96 19.95
N LEU A 55 -9.92 6.95 19.49
CA LEU A 55 -9.03 5.78 19.58
C LEU A 55 -8.72 5.40 21.05
N PHE A 56 -8.65 6.37 21.97
CA PHE A 56 -8.33 6.16 23.38
C PHE A 56 -9.54 5.82 24.28
N GLU A 57 -10.75 6.19 23.90
CA GLU A 57 -11.97 5.83 24.65
C GLU A 57 -12.23 4.32 24.63
N ASP A 58 -11.93 3.64 23.53
CA ASP A 58 -11.96 2.17 23.46
C ASP A 58 -10.98 1.54 24.48
N CYS A 59 -9.91 2.26 24.88
CA CYS A 59 -8.99 1.82 25.93
C CYS A 59 -9.55 1.97 27.36
N GLN A 60 -10.54 2.82 27.63
CA GLN A 60 -11.15 2.91 28.97
C GLN A 60 -11.98 1.67 29.33
N SER A 61 -12.49 0.96 28.32
CA SER A 61 -13.25 -0.28 28.48
C SER A 61 -12.39 -1.52 28.76
N LEU A 62 -11.06 -1.36 28.82
CA LEU A 62 -10.11 -2.45 29.02
C LEU A 62 -10.26 -3.07 30.42
N LYS A 63 -10.75 -4.31 30.48
CA LYS A 63 -10.55 -5.17 31.65
C LYS A 63 -9.06 -5.49 31.77
N ALA A 64 -8.55 -5.57 33.01
CA ALA A 64 -7.12 -5.78 33.32
C ALA A 64 -6.47 -7.01 32.67
N ASP A 65 -7.28 -7.93 32.12
CA ASP A 65 -6.81 -9.15 31.46
C ASP A 65 -6.55 -9.00 29.95
N ASN A 66 -6.91 -7.86 29.32
CA ASN A 66 -6.89 -7.69 27.86
C ASN A 66 -5.68 -6.92 27.31
N VAL A 67 -4.84 -6.34 28.15
CA VAL A 67 -3.67 -5.56 27.70
C VAL A 67 -2.46 -6.49 27.56
N ALA A 68 -1.93 -6.61 26.34
CA ALA A 68 -0.87 -7.57 26.02
C ALA A 68 0.54 -7.12 26.46
N ASP A 69 0.76 -5.80 26.58
CA ASP A 69 2.06 -5.22 26.94
C ASP A 69 1.86 -3.83 27.60
N PRO A 70 1.58 -3.80 28.92
CA PRO A 70 1.36 -2.54 29.63
C PRO A 70 2.64 -1.70 29.74
N ASP A 71 3.82 -2.30 29.73
CA ASP A 71 5.10 -1.62 29.97
C ASP A 71 5.57 -0.80 28.76
N ASN A 72 5.15 -1.14 27.55
CA ASN A 72 5.34 -0.32 26.34
C ASN A 72 4.20 0.68 26.09
N LEU A 73 2.99 0.37 26.54
CA LEU A 73 1.83 1.25 26.38
C LEU A 73 1.90 2.44 27.36
N ILE A 74 2.36 2.24 28.60
CA ILE A 74 2.45 3.29 29.61
C ILE A 74 3.38 4.44 29.16
N PRO A 75 4.60 4.23 28.65
CA PRO A 75 5.46 5.30 28.13
C PRO A 75 4.88 6.04 26.92
N VAL A 76 4.13 5.35 26.06
CA VAL A 76 3.45 5.95 24.90
C VAL A 76 2.26 6.79 25.35
N LEU A 77 1.45 6.28 26.29
CA LEU A 77 0.35 7.02 26.93
C LEU A 77 0.88 8.24 27.68
N ASP A 78 1.96 8.07 28.45
CA ASP A 78 2.63 9.15 29.19
C ASP A 78 3.33 10.13 28.26
N GLY A 79 3.85 9.68 27.12
CA GLY A 79 4.38 10.50 26.03
C GLY A 79 3.28 11.34 25.38
N CYS A 80 2.19 10.71 24.94
CA CYS A 80 1.00 11.39 24.42
C CYS A 80 0.42 12.38 25.44
N ARG A 81 0.36 12.01 26.73
CA ARG A 81 -0.05 12.91 27.83
C ARG A 81 0.87 14.12 27.91
N ARG A 82 2.19 13.91 27.97
CA ARG A 82 3.19 14.99 28.03
C ARG A 82 3.13 15.91 26.81
N VAL A 83 2.93 15.37 25.61
CA VAL A 83 2.80 16.17 24.39
C VAL A 83 1.50 16.98 24.41
N ILE A 84 0.38 16.40 24.84
CA ILE A 84 -0.89 17.12 25.01
C ILE A 84 -0.83 18.17 26.13
N GLU A 85 -0.15 17.90 27.25
CA GLU A 85 0.07 18.87 28.34
C GLU A 85 1.03 19.99 27.90
N SER A 86 2.05 19.67 27.10
CA SER A 86 2.93 20.65 26.47
C SER A 86 2.14 21.52 25.50
N LEU A 87 1.27 20.89 24.70
CA LEU A 87 0.35 21.57 23.81
C LEU A 87 -0.64 22.42 24.61
N ASP A 88 -1.19 21.98 25.75
CA ASP A 88 -2.06 22.80 26.62
C ASP A 88 -1.31 24.01 27.17
N ARG A 89 -0.05 23.87 27.58
CA ARG A 89 0.77 25.00 28.05
C ARG A 89 1.08 25.99 26.93
N LEU A 90 1.46 25.50 25.75
CA LEU A 90 1.73 26.32 24.57
C LEU A 90 0.45 27.03 24.13
N VAL A 91 -0.67 26.32 24.04
CA VAL A 91 -2.00 26.82 23.72
C VAL A 91 -2.47 27.83 24.78
N SER A 92 -2.33 27.57 26.08
CA SER A 92 -2.74 28.50 27.15
C SER A 92 -1.95 29.82 27.13
N SER A 93 -0.69 29.78 26.69
CA SER A 93 0.17 30.96 26.60
C SER A 93 -0.12 31.86 25.38
N VAL A 94 -0.92 31.36 24.44
CA VAL A 94 -1.10 31.90 23.08
C VAL A 94 -2.56 32.09 22.69
N LEU A 95 -3.47 31.27 23.24
CA LEU A 95 -4.90 31.32 22.97
C LEU A 95 -5.58 32.03 24.15
N PRO A 96 -6.43 33.04 23.87
CA PRO A 96 -7.14 33.75 24.91
C PRO A 96 -8.20 32.87 25.57
N ASP A 97 -8.27 32.92 26.90
CA ASP A 97 -9.34 32.29 27.65
C ASP A 97 -10.61 33.17 27.60
N THR A 98 -11.77 32.58 27.93
CA THR A 98 -13.06 33.29 27.83
C THR A 98 -13.08 34.59 28.65
N ASP A 99 -12.44 34.59 29.81
CA ASP A 99 -12.35 35.71 30.77
C ASP A 99 -11.20 36.71 30.52
N ASP A 100 -10.36 36.52 29.49
CA ASP A 100 -9.21 37.40 29.25
C ASP A 100 -9.64 38.82 28.79
N ALA A 101 -8.95 39.86 29.29
CA ALA A 101 -9.13 41.25 28.86
C ALA A 101 -8.76 41.46 27.38
N VAL A 102 -9.47 42.37 26.68
CA VAL A 102 -9.37 42.57 25.22
C VAL A 102 -7.92 42.85 24.74
N SER A 103 -7.14 43.62 25.52
CA SER A 103 -5.73 43.91 25.21
C SER A 103 -4.83 42.66 25.29
N VAL A 104 -5.11 41.74 26.22
CA VAL A 104 -4.42 40.45 26.38
C VAL A 104 -4.78 39.52 25.22
N LYS A 105 -6.03 39.54 24.75
CA LYS A 105 -6.50 38.73 23.60
C LYS A 105 -5.76 39.11 22.30
N VAL A 106 -5.54 40.41 22.06
CA VAL A 106 -4.80 40.91 20.88
C VAL A 106 -3.31 40.54 20.96
N TRP A 107 -2.67 40.73 22.12
CA TRP A 107 -1.27 40.39 22.32
C TRP A 107 -0.99 38.88 22.17
N LYS A 108 -1.86 38.04 22.76
CA LYS A 108 -1.80 36.57 22.61
C LYS A 108 -1.98 36.13 21.15
N GLY A 109 -2.90 36.76 20.41
CA GLY A 109 -3.11 36.54 18.98
C GLY A 109 -1.87 36.81 18.11
N VAL A 110 -1.12 37.88 18.38
CA VAL A 110 0.14 38.20 17.66
C VAL A 110 1.25 37.18 17.99
N LYS A 111 1.32 36.73 19.25
CA LYS A 111 2.32 35.75 19.71
C LYS A 111 2.09 34.35 19.13
N SER A 112 0.89 34.06 18.61
CA SER A 112 0.51 32.75 18.05
C SER A 112 1.26 32.36 16.78
N VAL A 113 1.65 33.35 15.97
CA VAL A 113 2.43 33.14 14.75
C VAL A 113 3.87 32.70 15.09
N SER A 114 4.42 33.19 16.21
CA SER A 114 5.81 32.91 16.64
C SER A 114 6.01 31.49 17.21
N ILE A 115 4.94 30.78 17.56
CA ILE A 115 5.00 29.46 18.24
C ILE A 115 4.61 28.31 17.30
N GLN A 116 4.31 28.61 16.04
CA GLN A 116 3.87 27.66 15.00
C GLN A 116 4.82 26.46 14.85
N ASN A 117 6.14 26.67 14.87
CA ASN A 117 7.11 25.59 14.73
C ASN A 117 7.06 24.59 15.88
N LYS A 118 6.84 25.05 17.12
CA LYS A 118 6.72 24.18 18.30
C LYS A 118 5.41 23.38 18.30
N VAL A 119 4.35 23.96 17.75
CA VAL A 119 3.05 23.27 17.58
C VAL A 119 3.15 22.23 16.46
N ILE A 120 3.89 22.52 15.39
CA ILE A 120 4.21 21.55 14.33
C ILE A 120 5.05 20.39 14.89
N GLU A 121 6.03 20.67 15.75
CA GLU A 121 6.81 19.65 16.46
C GLU A 121 5.93 18.76 17.34
N CYS A 122 5.06 19.35 18.19
CA CYS A 122 4.12 18.58 19.00
C CYS A 122 3.17 17.72 18.15
N LYS A 123 2.71 18.26 17.02
CA LYS A 123 1.87 17.54 16.05
C LYS A 123 2.63 16.37 15.42
N ALA A 124 3.86 16.59 14.97
CA ALA A 124 4.69 15.54 14.39
C ALA A 124 4.99 14.44 15.42
N GLU A 125 5.18 14.81 16.68
CA GLU A 125 5.39 13.88 17.78
C GLU A 125 4.13 13.04 18.07
N LEU A 126 2.92 13.66 18.11
CA LEU A 126 1.64 12.94 18.21
C LEU A 126 1.41 11.97 17.03
N GLU A 127 1.70 12.40 15.80
CA GLU A 127 1.61 11.54 14.62
C GLU A 127 2.63 10.38 14.67
N SER A 128 3.79 10.59 15.30
CA SER A 128 4.78 9.53 15.49
C SER A 128 4.30 8.41 16.43
N TYR A 129 3.42 8.72 17.39
CA TYR A 129 2.80 7.76 18.32
C TYR A 129 1.54 7.09 17.74
N LYS A 130 0.86 7.74 16.79
CA LYS A 130 -0.38 7.26 16.15
C LYS A 130 -0.24 5.85 15.57
N SER A 131 0.88 5.58 14.90
CA SER A 131 1.14 4.25 14.31
C SER A 131 1.27 3.15 15.37
N THR A 132 1.79 3.46 16.56
CA THR A 132 1.94 2.52 17.68
C THR A 132 0.60 2.27 18.39
N LEU A 133 -0.21 3.32 18.53
CA LEU A 133 -1.54 3.24 19.16
C LEU A 133 -2.57 2.53 18.27
N ALA A 134 -2.58 2.82 16.97
CA ALA A 134 -3.40 2.10 16.00
C ALA A 134 -3.05 0.61 15.93
N LEU A 135 -1.76 0.26 16.05
CA LEU A 135 -1.31 -1.12 16.17
C LEU A 135 -1.87 -1.79 17.44
N HIS A 136 -1.78 -1.15 18.61
CA HIS A 136 -2.34 -1.72 19.84
C HIS A 136 -3.87 -1.90 19.79
N LEU A 137 -4.60 -0.96 19.21
CA LEU A 137 -6.07 -1.04 19.05
C LEU A 137 -6.49 -2.12 18.05
N SER A 138 -5.74 -2.29 16.96
CA SER A 138 -5.99 -3.37 15.99
C SER A 138 -5.77 -4.77 16.60
N VAL A 139 -4.80 -4.91 17.51
CA VAL A 139 -4.55 -6.16 18.27
C VAL A 139 -5.68 -6.43 19.27
N LEU A 140 -6.25 -5.39 19.88
CA LEU A 140 -7.40 -5.51 20.80
C LEU A 140 -8.70 -5.89 20.06
N ALA A 141 -8.96 -5.28 18.90
CA ALA A 141 -10.09 -5.62 18.04
C ALA A 141 -9.98 -7.05 17.50
N ALA A 142 -8.77 -7.49 17.12
CA ALA A 142 -8.51 -8.87 16.72
C ALA A 142 -8.75 -9.87 17.86
N LYS A 143 -8.42 -9.53 19.12
CA LYS A 143 -8.72 -10.38 20.29
C LYS A 143 -10.21 -10.44 20.62
N GLN A 144 -10.96 -9.35 20.44
CA GLN A 144 -12.41 -9.33 20.63
C GLN A 144 -13.15 -10.11 19.53
N ALA A 145 -12.71 -10.01 18.27
CA ALA A 145 -13.25 -10.79 17.16
C ALA A 145 -12.97 -12.30 17.27
N ASN A 146 -11.79 -12.67 17.78
CA ASN A 146 -11.39 -14.07 17.99
C ASN A 146 -12.09 -14.76 19.19
N ALA A 147 -12.79 -14.02 20.06
CA ALA A 147 -13.56 -14.60 21.16
C ALA A 147 -14.84 -15.34 20.69
N SER A 148 -15.25 -15.12 19.43
CA SER A 148 -16.47 -15.65 18.83
C SER A 148 -16.27 -16.83 17.88
N SER A 149 -15.03 -17.24 17.57
CA SER A 149 -14.75 -18.38 16.69
C SER A 149 -14.02 -19.49 17.46
N SER A 150 -14.71 -20.59 17.72
CA SER A 150 -14.13 -21.85 18.21
C SER A 150 -13.00 -22.32 17.28
N GLN A 151 -11.74 -22.09 17.68
CA GLN A 151 -10.53 -22.42 16.91
C GLN A 151 -10.34 -23.93 16.81
N ALA A 152 -10.27 -24.44 15.58
CA ALA A 152 -9.59 -25.69 15.29
C ALA A 152 -8.07 -25.47 15.43
N LEU A 153 -7.38 -26.33 16.17
CA LEU A 153 -5.93 -26.28 16.37
C LEU A 153 -5.19 -26.47 15.03
N LEU A 154 -4.39 -25.48 14.62
CA LEU A 154 -3.55 -25.58 13.42
C LEU A 154 -2.55 -26.75 13.52
N PRO A 155 -2.32 -27.50 12.42
CA PRO A 155 -1.27 -28.52 12.33
C PRO A 155 0.14 -27.88 12.41
N PRO A 156 1.22 -28.68 12.59
CA PRO A 156 2.59 -28.17 12.49
C PRO A 156 2.80 -27.43 11.16
N PHE A 157 3.44 -26.27 11.22
CA PHE A 157 3.60 -25.38 10.07
C PHE A 157 5.02 -24.82 9.99
N TYR A 158 5.63 -24.97 8.81
CA TYR A 158 7.01 -24.56 8.58
C TYR A 158 7.07 -23.65 7.35
N HIS A 159 7.41 -22.38 7.57
CA HIS A 159 7.71 -21.42 6.52
C HIS A 159 9.22 -21.19 6.50
N VAL A 160 9.93 -21.99 5.71
CA VAL A 160 11.40 -21.95 5.59
C VAL A 160 11.76 -21.89 4.10
N PRO A 161 12.77 -21.10 3.69
CA PRO A 161 13.15 -21.00 2.29
C PRO A 161 13.46 -22.37 1.69
N ALA A 162 12.88 -22.64 0.50
CA ALA A 162 13.16 -23.82 -0.32
C ALA A 162 14.53 -23.70 -1.00
N THR A 163 15.59 -23.49 -0.22
CA THR A 163 16.95 -23.59 -0.75
C THR A 163 17.26 -25.07 -0.92
N GLY A 164 17.70 -25.46 -2.13
CA GLY A 164 18.09 -26.83 -2.44
C GLY A 164 19.11 -27.38 -1.43
N ARG A 165 19.25 -28.71 -1.36
CA ARG A 165 20.15 -29.38 -0.41
C ARG A 165 21.62 -29.00 -0.66
N SER A 166 22.08 -27.86 -0.14
CA SER A 166 23.52 -27.64 0.03
C SER A 166 24.01 -28.68 1.04
N ARG A 167 25.05 -29.44 0.69
CA ARG A 167 25.70 -30.36 1.63
C ARG A 167 26.37 -29.51 2.71
N PHE A 168 25.66 -29.29 3.82
CA PHE A 168 26.17 -28.58 4.97
C PHE A 168 27.25 -29.44 5.66
N VAL A 169 28.37 -28.85 6.05
CA VAL A 169 29.54 -29.57 6.59
C VAL A 169 29.93 -29.01 7.95
N GLY A 170 30.02 -29.89 8.94
CA GLY A 170 30.58 -29.59 10.26
C GLY A 170 29.80 -28.57 11.07
N ARG A 171 30.48 -27.79 11.92
CA ARG A 171 29.88 -26.74 12.77
C ARG A 171 28.82 -27.23 13.76
N ASP A 172 28.88 -28.52 14.12
CA ASP A 172 27.97 -29.13 15.09
C ASP A 172 28.10 -28.51 16.49
N ASP A 173 29.30 -28.01 16.83
CA ASP A 173 29.56 -27.23 18.04
C ASP A 173 28.73 -25.94 18.10
N ILE A 174 28.62 -25.23 16.97
CA ILE A 174 27.80 -24.02 16.86
C ILE A 174 26.33 -24.37 16.81
N ILE A 175 25.94 -25.39 16.06
CA ILE A 175 24.54 -25.87 16.07
C ILE A 175 24.13 -26.29 17.49
N GLN A 176 25.03 -26.93 18.23
CA GLN A 176 24.82 -27.26 19.64
C GLN A 176 24.74 -26.00 20.51
N SER A 177 25.55 -24.98 20.23
CA SER A 177 25.49 -23.68 20.92
C SER A 177 24.17 -22.95 20.65
N ILE A 178 23.67 -23.00 19.41
CA ILE A 178 22.33 -22.50 19.03
C ILE A 178 21.28 -23.27 19.81
N SER A 179 21.32 -24.61 19.78
CA SER A 179 20.39 -25.46 20.50
C SER A 179 20.41 -25.21 22.02
N GLN A 180 21.59 -25.01 22.62
CA GLN A 180 21.73 -24.65 24.04
C GLN A 180 21.14 -23.27 24.35
N SER A 181 21.33 -22.30 23.45
CA SER A 181 20.83 -20.93 23.59
C SER A 181 19.32 -20.83 23.37
N LEU A 182 18.72 -21.76 22.64
CA LEU A 182 17.31 -21.77 22.27
C LEU A 182 16.47 -22.87 22.96
N ARG A 183 16.98 -23.47 24.06
CA ARG A 183 16.26 -24.56 24.76
C ARG A 183 14.92 -24.09 25.35
N PRO A 184 13.78 -24.67 24.95
CA PRO A 184 12.47 -24.25 25.46
C PRO A 184 12.32 -24.54 26.96
N GLY A 185 11.81 -23.56 27.74
CA GLY A 185 11.51 -23.78 29.17
C GLY A 185 11.51 -22.58 30.13
N ARG A 186 11.39 -21.32 29.67
CA ARG A 186 11.33 -20.14 30.57
C ARG A 186 10.27 -19.12 30.11
N ARG A 187 9.99 -18.12 30.96
CA ARG A 187 8.88 -17.15 30.80
C ARG A 187 8.95 -16.27 29.54
N ASP A 188 10.15 -16.04 28.98
CA ASP A 188 10.37 -15.17 27.81
C ASP A 188 11.02 -15.95 26.66
N PRO A 189 10.76 -15.57 25.38
CA PRO A 189 11.37 -16.23 24.24
C PRO A 189 12.89 -16.06 24.26
N LEU A 190 13.63 -17.16 24.12
CA LEU A 190 15.08 -17.12 24.11
C LEU A 190 15.58 -16.60 22.76
N ILE A 191 16.47 -15.62 22.79
CA ILE A 191 17.00 -14.98 21.59
C ILE A 191 18.47 -15.36 21.44
N ALA A 192 18.82 -15.94 20.29
CA ALA A 192 20.20 -16.17 19.87
C ALA A 192 20.52 -15.29 18.66
N VAL A 193 21.64 -14.58 18.71
CA VAL A 193 22.06 -13.63 17.67
C VAL A 193 23.32 -14.18 17.02
N LEU A 194 23.20 -14.70 15.80
CA LEU A 194 24.34 -15.12 14.99
C LEU A 194 25.03 -13.88 14.42
N LEU A 195 26.18 -13.55 14.98
CA LEU A 195 26.97 -12.39 14.57
C LEU A 195 28.18 -12.81 13.78
N GLY A 196 28.36 -12.21 12.61
CA GLY A 196 29.48 -12.53 11.75
C GLY A 196 29.50 -11.71 10.47
N MET A 197 30.66 -11.65 9.81
CA MET A 197 30.79 -10.93 8.54
C MET A 197 29.98 -11.59 7.42
N GLY A 198 29.83 -10.87 6.32
CA GLY A 198 29.29 -11.45 5.08
C GLY A 198 30.09 -12.68 4.64
N GLY A 199 29.41 -13.74 4.18
CA GLY A 199 30.06 -14.98 3.72
C GLY A 199 30.50 -15.98 4.80
N GLN A 200 30.26 -15.68 6.09
CA GLN A 200 30.55 -16.59 7.22
C GLN A 200 29.51 -17.70 7.45
N GLY A 201 28.50 -17.82 6.58
CA GLY A 201 27.53 -18.92 6.65
C GLY A 201 26.44 -18.78 7.71
N LYS A 202 26.14 -17.56 8.20
CA LYS A 202 25.08 -17.32 9.21
C LYS A 202 23.71 -17.84 8.76
N THR A 203 23.28 -17.45 7.56
CA THR A 203 22.02 -17.87 6.93
C THR A 203 22.01 -19.39 6.73
N SER A 204 23.11 -19.98 6.28
CA SER A 204 23.24 -21.44 6.11
C SER A 204 23.16 -22.20 7.44
N LEU A 205 23.77 -21.70 8.51
CA LEU A 205 23.67 -22.24 9.87
C LEU A 205 22.24 -22.18 10.41
N ALA A 206 21.56 -21.05 10.22
CA ALA A 206 20.17 -20.90 10.62
C ALA A 206 19.25 -21.86 9.84
N LEU A 207 19.44 -22.00 8.52
CA LEU A 207 18.68 -22.94 7.69
C LEU A 207 18.92 -24.39 8.12
N GLU A 208 20.17 -24.78 8.36
CA GLU A 208 20.50 -26.14 8.80
C GLU A 208 19.89 -26.44 10.17
N TYR A 209 19.96 -25.48 11.10
CA TYR A 209 19.29 -25.61 12.40
C TYR A 209 17.78 -25.84 12.23
N CYS A 210 17.10 -25.03 11.41
CA CYS A 210 15.68 -25.22 11.09
C CYS A 210 15.39 -26.61 10.53
N ARG A 211 16.20 -27.09 9.57
CA ARG A 211 16.02 -28.43 8.97
C ARG A 211 16.12 -29.53 10.02
N ARG A 212 17.11 -29.48 10.91
CA ARG A 212 17.26 -30.45 12.01
C ARG A 212 16.06 -30.39 12.96
N GLU A 213 15.57 -29.19 13.28
CA GLU A 213 14.41 -29.02 14.15
C GLU A 213 13.08 -29.47 13.53
N ILE A 214 12.90 -29.34 12.21
CA ILE A 214 11.75 -29.91 11.49
C ILE A 214 11.71 -31.43 11.64
N VAL A 215 12.87 -32.11 11.55
CA VAL A 215 12.99 -33.57 11.70
C VAL A 215 12.80 -33.99 13.15
N ASN A 216 13.42 -33.27 14.09
CA ASN A 216 13.34 -33.57 15.52
C ASN A 216 11.96 -33.21 16.12
N ARG A 217 11.17 -32.37 15.45
CA ARG A 217 9.83 -31.91 15.85
C ARG A 217 9.78 -31.24 17.23
N HIS A 218 10.86 -30.58 17.66
CA HIS A 218 10.84 -29.82 18.91
C HIS A 218 9.96 -28.57 18.80
N PHE A 219 9.97 -27.92 17.63
CA PHE A 219 9.14 -26.76 17.34
C PHE A 219 7.97 -27.17 16.43
N LYS A 220 6.75 -26.83 16.85
CA LYS A 220 5.53 -27.02 16.06
C LYS A 220 5.44 -25.98 14.93
N PHE A 221 5.96 -24.78 15.17
CA PHE A 221 6.01 -23.69 14.20
C PHE A 221 7.45 -23.25 13.95
N ILE A 222 7.86 -23.14 12.68
CA ILE A 222 9.15 -22.57 12.30
C ILE A 222 8.90 -21.53 11.22
N ILE A 223 9.16 -20.26 11.50
CA ILE A 223 8.86 -19.14 10.60
C ILE A 223 10.13 -18.37 10.27
N TRP A 224 10.46 -18.31 8.99
CA TRP A 224 11.59 -17.58 8.45
C TRP A 224 11.16 -16.24 7.87
N ILE A 225 11.76 -15.15 8.35
CA ILE A 225 11.48 -13.79 7.92
C ILE A 225 12.75 -13.11 7.41
N ASP A 226 12.72 -12.60 6.17
CA ASP A 226 13.76 -11.71 5.63
C ASP A 226 13.65 -10.33 6.27
N SER A 227 14.71 -9.89 6.94
CA SER A 227 14.80 -8.62 7.67
C SER A 227 15.83 -7.65 7.10
N SER A 228 16.19 -7.82 5.82
CA SER A 228 17.11 -6.92 5.09
C SER A 228 16.60 -5.47 4.97
N SER A 229 15.28 -5.28 4.88
CA SER A 229 14.62 -3.98 4.87
C SER A 229 13.19 -4.08 5.41
N PRO A 230 12.55 -2.95 5.79
CA PRO A 230 11.14 -2.96 6.18
C PRO A 230 10.22 -3.58 5.13
N ALA A 231 10.44 -3.28 3.85
CA ALA A 231 9.64 -3.82 2.75
C ALA A 231 9.83 -5.34 2.54
N ALA A 232 11.07 -5.84 2.70
CA ALA A 232 11.36 -7.27 2.63
C ALA A 232 10.70 -8.03 3.78
N LEU A 233 10.75 -7.46 4.99
CA LEU A 233 10.10 -8.00 6.18
C LEU A 233 8.59 -8.08 6.00
N GLU A 234 7.96 -7.00 5.54
CA GLU A 234 6.52 -6.97 5.27
C GLU A 234 6.09 -8.00 4.23
N ARG A 235 6.87 -8.16 3.15
CA ARG A 235 6.63 -9.21 2.14
C ARG A 235 6.72 -10.60 2.73
N SER A 236 7.76 -10.89 3.51
CA SER A 236 7.98 -12.20 4.10
C SER A 236 6.89 -12.57 5.11
N PHE A 237 6.43 -11.62 5.93
CA PHE A 237 5.27 -11.82 6.80
C PHE A 237 3.97 -12.04 6.02
N SER A 238 3.78 -11.35 4.90
CA SER A 238 2.60 -11.53 4.05
C SER A 238 2.54 -12.95 3.49
N GLN A 239 3.68 -13.47 2.99
CA GLN A 239 3.78 -14.85 2.53
C GLN A 239 3.53 -15.87 3.65
N ALA A 240 4.13 -15.67 4.83
CA ALA A 240 3.92 -16.57 5.97
C ALA A 240 2.44 -16.60 6.41
N ALA A 241 1.79 -15.44 6.46
CA ALA A 241 0.39 -15.30 6.83
C ALA A 241 -0.55 -15.97 5.82
N GLU A 242 -0.36 -15.73 4.52
CA GLU A 242 -1.14 -16.35 3.45
C GLU A 242 -1.01 -17.87 3.45
N ASN A 243 0.22 -18.38 3.60
CA ASN A 243 0.46 -19.83 3.68
C ASN A 243 -0.20 -20.46 4.91
N MET A 244 -0.15 -19.82 6.08
CA MET A 244 -0.84 -20.30 7.28
C MET A 244 -2.35 -20.29 7.11
N ALA A 245 -2.90 -19.21 6.55
CA ALA A 245 -4.33 -19.09 6.29
C ALA A 245 -4.81 -20.23 5.38
N ALA A 246 -4.09 -20.48 4.27
CA ALA A 246 -4.38 -21.56 3.34
C ALA A 246 -4.41 -22.95 4.01
N VAL A 247 -3.41 -23.27 4.84
CA VAL A 247 -3.33 -24.55 5.57
C VAL A 247 -4.44 -24.70 6.61
N SER A 248 -4.86 -23.61 7.26
CA SER A 248 -6.00 -23.63 8.18
C SER A 248 -7.38 -23.66 7.51
N GLY A 249 -7.46 -23.55 6.17
CA GLY A 249 -8.71 -23.37 5.45
C GLY A 249 -9.38 -22.02 5.72
N ASP A 250 -8.62 -21.07 6.28
CA ASP A 250 -9.10 -19.77 6.70
C ASP A 250 -9.07 -18.79 5.52
N LYS A 251 -10.24 -18.24 5.19
CA LYS A 251 -10.41 -17.31 4.07
C LYS A 251 -10.32 -15.84 4.49
N ARG A 252 -9.72 -15.55 5.66
CA ARG A 252 -9.53 -14.17 6.15
C ARG A 252 -8.71 -13.33 5.17
N THR A 253 -9.03 -12.05 5.11
CA THR A 253 -8.30 -11.06 4.31
C THR A 253 -7.58 -10.10 5.24
N PHE A 254 -6.28 -9.90 5.02
CA PHE A 254 -5.45 -9.09 5.90
C PHE A 254 -5.58 -7.60 5.58
N ALA A 255 -5.49 -6.77 6.62
CA ALA A 255 -5.73 -5.32 6.57
C ALA A 255 -4.58 -4.45 6.16
N ASN A 256 -3.39 -5.01 6.22
CA ASN A 256 -2.12 -4.36 5.99
C ASN A 256 -1.02 -5.40 6.16
N ALA A 257 0.20 -5.05 5.76
CA ALA A 257 1.39 -5.83 6.12
C ALA A 257 1.47 -6.09 7.64
N ARG A 258 1.02 -5.13 8.44
CA ARG A 258 0.97 -5.24 9.90
C ARG A 258 -0.13 -6.20 10.40
N ALA A 259 -1.17 -6.48 9.62
CA ALA A 259 -2.19 -7.48 9.91
C ALA A 259 -1.70 -8.88 9.53
N HIS A 260 -0.86 -9.00 8.50
CA HIS A 260 -0.10 -10.23 8.26
C HIS A 260 0.81 -10.54 9.44
N VAL A 261 1.60 -9.54 9.91
CA VAL A 261 2.43 -9.66 11.12
C VAL A 261 1.59 -10.06 12.32
N SER A 262 0.50 -9.34 12.57
CA SER A 262 -0.36 -9.57 13.73
C SER A 262 -1.03 -10.94 13.68
N PHE A 263 -1.46 -11.40 12.50
CA PHE A 263 -2.03 -12.73 12.33
C PHE A 263 -1.00 -13.82 12.60
N VAL A 264 0.17 -13.75 11.96
CA VAL A 264 1.26 -14.72 12.17
C VAL A 264 1.57 -14.84 13.66
N LYS A 265 1.78 -13.69 14.32
CA LYS A 265 2.06 -13.64 15.76
C LYS A 265 0.93 -14.19 16.61
N THR A 266 -0.30 -13.69 16.43
CA THR A 266 -1.46 -14.08 17.23
C THR A 266 -1.74 -15.56 17.08
N THR A 267 -1.68 -16.09 15.85
CA THR A 267 -1.89 -17.51 15.57
C THR A 267 -0.88 -18.37 16.33
N ILE A 268 0.40 -18.02 16.30
CA ILE A 268 1.45 -18.74 17.02
C ILE A 268 1.31 -18.58 18.55
N GLU A 269 1.02 -17.37 19.03
CA GLU A 269 0.78 -17.08 20.45
C GLU A 269 -0.41 -17.88 21.00
N THR A 270 -1.52 -17.96 20.25
CA THR A 270 -2.73 -18.70 20.65
C THR A 270 -2.59 -20.21 20.58
N ALA A 271 -1.63 -20.72 19.80
CA ALA A 271 -1.46 -22.17 19.63
C ALA A 271 -0.81 -22.87 20.83
N GLU A 272 -0.30 -22.12 21.82
CA GLU A 272 0.37 -22.62 23.04
C GLU A 272 1.37 -23.77 22.78
N ALA A 273 2.09 -23.70 21.67
CA ALA A 273 3.03 -24.74 21.25
C ALA A 273 4.43 -24.16 21.01
N PRO A 274 5.48 -24.99 21.09
CA PRO A 274 6.83 -24.50 20.83
C PRO A 274 6.98 -23.92 19.42
N TRP A 275 7.59 -22.75 19.30
CA TRP A 275 7.82 -22.08 18.02
C TRP A 275 9.24 -21.53 17.91
N LEU A 276 9.76 -21.47 16.68
CA LEU A 276 11.04 -20.89 16.33
C LEU A 276 10.86 -19.82 15.26
N PHE A 277 11.35 -18.62 15.51
CA PHE A 277 11.29 -17.50 14.60
C PHE A 277 12.70 -17.14 14.11
N ILE A 278 12.89 -17.01 12.80
CA ILE A 278 14.18 -16.69 12.20
C ILE A 278 14.09 -15.31 11.56
N LEU A 279 14.97 -14.40 12.00
CA LEU A 279 15.12 -13.06 11.42
C LEU A 279 16.44 -13.03 10.66
N ASP A 280 16.39 -13.19 9.34
CA ASP A 280 17.58 -13.29 8.50
C ASP A 280 17.96 -11.94 7.87
N ASN A 281 19.27 -11.69 7.68
CA ASN A 281 19.82 -10.47 7.06
C ASN A 281 19.50 -9.16 7.78
N PHE A 282 19.40 -9.16 9.11
CA PHE A 282 19.19 -7.94 9.90
C PHE A 282 20.48 -7.09 9.98
N ASP A 283 20.95 -6.58 8.86
CA ASP A 283 22.26 -5.92 8.74
C ASP A 283 22.19 -4.39 8.98
N SER A 284 21.00 -3.80 8.90
CA SER A 284 20.79 -2.35 9.04
C SER A 284 19.84 -2.03 10.20
N PRO A 285 20.29 -2.14 11.47
CA PRO A 285 19.42 -1.92 12.63
C PRO A 285 18.80 -0.51 12.66
N GLY A 286 19.46 0.49 12.08
CA GLY A 286 18.92 1.86 11.97
C GLY A 286 17.64 2.00 11.15
N LEU A 287 17.31 1.01 10.30
CA LEU A 287 16.04 1.00 9.54
C LEU A 287 14.84 0.55 10.39
N PHE A 288 15.06 -0.01 11.57
CA PHE A 288 14.02 -0.61 12.40
C PHE A 288 14.03 -0.01 13.80
N LYS A 289 12.88 0.51 14.27
CA LYS A 289 12.76 1.01 15.65
C LYS A 289 13.00 -0.09 16.69
N ASN A 290 12.41 -1.28 16.48
CA ASN A 290 12.65 -2.48 17.29
C ASN A 290 12.28 -3.73 16.48
N ILE A 291 13.26 -4.51 16.04
CA ILE A 291 13.03 -5.71 15.22
C ILE A 291 12.34 -6.85 15.99
N LEU A 292 12.56 -6.96 17.31
CA LEU A 292 11.96 -8.02 18.11
C LEU A 292 10.46 -7.82 18.32
N SER A 293 9.95 -6.60 18.12
CA SER A 293 8.51 -6.32 18.14
C SER A 293 7.72 -7.12 17.09
N PHE A 294 8.39 -7.63 16.06
CA PHE A 294 7.80 -8.49 15.02
C PHE A 294 7.72 -9.96 15.43
N THR A 295 8.36 -10.38 16.53
CA THR A 295 8.33 -11.78 17.01
C THR A 295 7.16 -12.03 17.98
N PRO A 296 6.63 -13.27 18.06
CA PRO A 296 5.54 -13.59 18.98
C PRO A 296 5.95 -13.46 20.46
N HIS A 297 5.04 -13.01 21.33
CA HIS A 297 5.27 -12.82 22.76
C HIS A 297 4.75 -14.02 23.57
N SER A 298 5.40 -15.18 23.42
CA SER A 298 5.01 -16.42 24.09
C SER A 298 6.22 -17.13 24.71
N ALA A 299 6.04 -17.68 25.92
CA ALA A 299 7.06 -18.37 26.71
C ALA A 299 7.57 -19.69 26.06
N PHE A 300 6.86 -20.18 25.04
CA PHE A 300 7.22 -21.40 24.32
C PHE A 300 8.12 -21.14 23.09
N GLY A 301 8.57 -19.90 22.93
CA GLY A 301 9.26 -19.44 21.73
C GLY A 301 10.77 -19.36 21.81
N ALA A 302 11.41 -19.42 20.64
CA ALA A 302 12.80 -19.07 20.46
C ALA A 302 12.97 -18.19 19.20
N VAL A 303 13.91 -17.25 19.24
CA VAL A 303 14.24 -16.35 18.12
C VAL A 303 15.70 -16.54 17.74
N LEU A 304 15.95 -16.83 16.47
CA LEU A 304 17.28 -16.88 15.88
C LEU A 304 17.46 -15.72 14.90
N LEU A 305 18.42 -14.84 15.17
CA LEU A 305 18.66 -13.65 14.35
C LEU A 305 20.02 -13.76 13.66
N THR A 306 20.11 -13.41 12.37
CA THR A 306 21.38 -13.30 11.65
C THR A 306 21.70 -11.84 11.33
N SER A 307 22.93 -11.41 11.65
CA SER A 307 23.35 -10.02 11.40
C SER A 307 24.87 -9.89 11.25
N ARG A 308 25.28 -8.88 10.49
CA ARG A 308 26.67 -8.39 10.40
C ARG A 308 26.97 -7.25 11.37
N HIS A 309 25.94 -6.64 11.96
CA HIS A 309 26.08 -5.43 12.76
C HIS A 309 26.25 -5.77 14.25
N ASN A 310 27.39 -5.38 14.84
CA ASN A 310 27.75 -5.81 16.20
C ASN A 310 26.77 -5.28 17.28
N SER A 311 26.09 -4.15 17.04
CA SER A 311 25.07 -3.63 17.97
C SER A 311 23.90 -4.61 18.20
N CYS A 312 23.67 -5.55 17.27
CA CYS A 312 22.62 -6.57 17.41
C CYS A 312 22.95 -7.59 18.51
N ALA A 313 24.19 -7.65 19.03
CA ALA A 313 24.57 -8.46 20.19
C ALA A 313 23.70 -8.20 21.42
N LEU A 314 23.22 -6.95 21.57
CA LEU A 314 22.41 -6.53 22.71
C LEU A 314 20.98 -7.09 22.68
N LEU A 315 20.55 -7.69 21.56
CA LEU A 315 19.20 -8.22 21.38
C LEU A 315 19.00 -9.61 22.01
N GLY A 316 20.06 -10.34 22.34
CA GLY A 316 19.97 -11.71 22.84
C GLY A 316 21.32 -12.29 23.22
N THR A 317 21.43 -13.61 23.26
CA THR A 317 22.70 -14.32 23.48
C THR A 317 23.52 -14.25 22.18
N PRO A 318 24.64 -13.50 22.14
CA PRO A 318 25.44 -13.41 20.93
C PRO A 318 26.22 -14.71 20.73
N ILE A 319 26.05 -15.29 19.55
CA ILE A 319 26.86 -16.41 19.05
C ILE A 319 27.71 -15.83 17.94
N PHE A 320 28.93 -15.44 18.29
CA PHE A 320 29.91 -15.02 17.31
C PHE A 320 30.25 -16.21 16.42
N ILE A 321 30.05 -16.03 15.12
CA ILE A 321 30.29 -17.03 14.09
C ILE A 321 31.75 -16.84 13.64
N PRO A 322 32.68 -17.69 14.09
CA PRO A 322 34.03 -17.65 13.55
C PRO A 322 34.04 -18.14 12.10
N GLY A 323 35.18 -17.99 11.44
CA GLY A 323 35.51 -18.84 10.29
C GLY A 323 35.35 -20.33 10.67
N MET A 324 35.14 -21.19 9.67
CA MET A 324 35.05 -22.63 9.87
C MET A 324 36.30 -23.19 10.53
N SER A 325 36.14 -24.27 11.31
CA SER A 325 37.30 -24.97 11.86
C SER A 325 38.19 -25.43 10.71
N GLN A 326 39.49 -25.61 10.98
CA GLN A 326 40.43 -26.13 9.97
C GLN A 326 39.89 -27.41 9.33
N ASN A 327 39.41 -28.34 10.16
CA ASN A 327 38.94 -29.64 9.71
C ASN A 327 37.65 -29.53 8.88
N ASP A 328 36.65 -28.78 9.35
CA ASP A 328 35.38 -28.62 8.63
C ASP A 328 35.57 -27.85 7.32
N SER A 329 36.44 -26.83 7.31
CA SER A 329 36.76 -26.08 6.09
C SER A 329 37.43 -27.00 5.06
N THR A 330 38.42 -27.78 5.50
CA THR A 330 39.15 -28.72 4.64
C THR A 330 38.21 -29.78 4.10
N GLU A 331 37.28 -30.25 4.94
CA GLU A 331 36.27 -31.22 4.54
C GLU A 331 35.30 -30.63 3.51
N LEU A 332 34.79 -29.42 3.75
CA LEU A 332 33.92 -28.70 2.82
C LEU A 332 34.61 -28.55 1.46
N LEU A 333 35.89 -28.11 1.47
CA LEU A 333 36.68 -27.96 0.26
C LEU A 333 36.80 -29.28 -0.49
N LEU A 334 37.27 -30.35 0.17
CA LEU A 334 37.50 -31.65 -0.49
C LEU A 334 36.20 -32.28 -1.01
N GLN A 335 35.14 -32.24 -0.19
CA GLN A 335 33.85 -32.84 -0.55
C GLN A 335 33.20 -32.11 -1.73
N ARG A 336 33.29 -30.77 -1.77
CA ARG A 336 32.72 -29.97 -2.87
C ARG A 336 33.59 -29.92 -4.10
N ALA A 337 34.91 -29.96 -3.93
CA ALA A 337 35.86 -30.05 -5.03
C ALA A 337 35.81 -31.44 -5.72
N GLY A 338 35.33 -32.47 -5.02
CA GLY A 338 35.30 -33.84 -5.52
C GLY A 338 36.70 -34.48 -5.58
N VAL A 339 37.63 -34.01 -4.74
CA VAL A 339 39.03 -34.44 -4.74
C VAL A 339 39.21 -35.63 -3.79
N GLU A 340 39.96 -36.64 -4.22
CA GLU A 340 40.23 -37.82 -3.40
C GLU A 340 41.00 -37.47 -2.11
N ARG A 341 40.63 -38.13 -1.01
CA ARG A 341 41.26 -37.99 0.32
C ARG A 341 42.62 -38.70 0.39
N THR A 342 43.60 -38.19 -0.33
CA THR A 342 45.01 -38.58 -0.16
C THR A 342 45.67 -37.69 0.90
N ILE A 343 46.77 -38.17 1.51
CA ILE A 343 47.55 -37.39 2.49
C ILE A 343 48.00 -36.04 1.89
N SER A 344 48.49 -36.07 0.64
CA SER A 344 48.90 -34.86 -0.09
C SER A 344 47.74 -33.88 -0.29
N ASN A 345 46.59 -34.36 -0.76
CA ASN A 345 45.43 -33.48 -0.98
C ASN A 345 44.89 -32.88 0.31
N LEU A 346 44.92 -33.63 1.41
CA LEU A 346 44.55 -33.12 2.74
C LEU A 346 45.48 -31.98 3.18
N GLU A 347 46.80 -32.16 3.10
CA GLU A 347 47.78 -31.12 3.47
C GLU A 347 47.63 -29.85 2.62
N GLN A 348 47.38 -29.99 1.32
CA GLN A 348 47.23 -28.85 0.41
C GLN A 348 45.88 -28.16 0.59
N ALA A 349 44.79 -28.92 0.77
CA ALA A 349 43.48 -28.38 1.10
C ALA A 349 43.51 -27.59 2.41
N GLN A 350 44.26 -28.05 3.41
CA GLN A 350 44.46 -27.31 4.65
C GLN A 350 45.11 -25.95 4.43
N LYS A 351 46.12 -25.86 3.56
CA LYS A 351 46.76 -24.59 3.19
C LYS A 351 45.81 -23.65 2.44
N VAL A 352 44.98 -24.19 1.56
CA VAL A 352 43.94 -23.40 0.85
C VAL A 352 43.00 -22.75 1.84
N VAL A 353 42.42 -23.51 2.77
CA VAL A 353 41.42 -22.95 3.69
C VAL A 353 42.01 -21.96 4.69
N VAL A 354 43.29 -22.14 5.10
CA VAL A 354 44.04 -21.14 5.89
C VAL A 354 44.19 -19.84 5.10
N MET A 355 44.58 -19.93 3.83
CA MET A 355 44.72 -18.76 2.96
C MET A 355 43.40 -17.99 2.79
N LEU A 356 42.28 -18.70 2.75
CA LEU A 356 40.94 -18.11 2.60
C LEU A 356 40.33 -17.63 3.92
N GLY A 357 41.09 -17.63 5.01
CA GLY A 357 40.62 -17.17 6.33
C GLY A 357 39.45 -18.02 6.87
N HIS A 358 39.32 -19.26 6.40
CA HIS A 358 38.26 -20.19 6.77
C HIS A 358 36.82 -19.68 6.53
N LEU A 359 36.60 -18.81 5.54
CA LEU A 359 35.26 -18.31 5.22
C LEU A 359 34.48 -19.34 4.37
N PRO A 360 33.33 -19.88 4.82
CA PRO A 360 32.54 -20.85 4.08
C PRO A 360 32.26 -20.46 2.63
N LEU A 361 31.89 -19.19 2.38
CA LEU A 361 31.58 -18.73 1.02
C LEU A 361 32.83 -18.74 0.12
N ALA A 362 33.98 -18.30 0.63
CA ALA A 362 35.24 -18.34 -0.13
C ALA A 362 35.69 -19.78 -0.39
N VAL A 363 35.53 -20.65 0.62
CA VAL A 363 35.83 -22.07 0.52
C VAL A 363 34.93 -22.74 -0.53
N ASP A 364 33.63 -22.46 -0.52
CA ASP A 364 32.66 -23.00 -1.48
C ASP A 364 32.99 -22.57 -2.92
N GLN A 365 33.26 -21.27 -3.12
CA GLN A 365 33.70 -20.73 -4.41
C GLN A 365 35.02 -21.35 -4.88
N SER A 366 35.99 -21.51 -3.98
CA SER A 366 37.27 -22.16 -4.32
C SER A 366 37.09 -23.64 -4.66
N ALA A 367 36.21 -24.35 -3.95
CA ALA A 367 35.90 -25.75 -4.24
C ALA A 367 35.24 -25.89 -5.61
N ALA A 368 34.30 -25.01 -5.94
CA ALA A 368 33.66 -24.93 -7.25
C ALA A 368 34.69 -24.69 -8.37
N TYR A 369 35.62 -23.75 -8.17
CA TYR A 369 36.73 -23.49 -9.09
C TYR A 369 37.64 -24.72 -9.28
N ILE A 370 38.08 -25.34 -8.18
CA ILE A 370 38.95 -26.53 -8.20
C ILE A 370 38.28 -27.67 -8.98
N ARG A 371 37.00 -27.95 -8.66
CA ARG A 371 36.20 -28.98 -9.34
C ARG A 371 36.09 -28.71 -10.83
N SER A 372 35.72 -27.49 -11.21
CA SER A 372 35.49 -27.13 -12.60
C SER A 372 36.77 -27.17 -13.43
N ARG A 373 37.91 -26.68 -12.91
CA ARG A 373 39.24 -26.80 -13.57
C ARG A 373 39.85 -28.20 -13.50
N LYS A 374 39.33 -29.10 -12.66
CA LYS A 374 39.89 -30.43 -12.37
C LYS A 374 41.37 -30.36 -11.91
N ILE A 375 41.68 -29.36 -11.09
CA ILE A 375 43.02 -29.15 -10.54
C ILE A 375 43.12 -29.67 -9.11
N SER A 376 44.33 -29.79 -8.61
CA SER A 376 44.60 -30.07 -7.19
C SER A 376 44.48 -28.81 -6.33
N PRO A 377 44.26 -28.95 -5.00
CA PRO A 377 44.35 -27.81 -4.09
C PRO A 377 45.71 -27.09 -4.12
N ALA A 378 46.79 -27.80 -4.47
CA ALA A 378 48.13 -27.21 -4.58
C ALA A 378 48.24 -26.24 -5.76
N GLU A 379 47.70 -26.62 -6.92
CA GLU A 379 47.67 -25.78 -8.12
C GLU A 379 46.75 -24.57 -7.92
N PHE A 380 45.66 -24.73 -7.16
CA PHE A 380 44.79 -23.61 -6.79
C PHE A 380 45.54 -22.52 -6.01
N ILE A 381 46.42 -22.90 -5.07
CA ILE A 381 47.24 -21.95 -4.29
C ILE A 381 48.07 -21.07 -5.23
N ASP A 382 48.74 -21.68 -6.21
CA ASP A 382 49.56 -20.98 -7.19
C ASP A 382 48.71 -20.06 -8.08
N HIS A 383 47.55 -20.54 -8.55
CA HIS A 383 46.60 -19.74 -9.34
C HIS A 383 46.09 -18.52 -8.56
N TYR A 384 45.68 -18.73 -7.30
CA TYR A 384 45.18 -17.68 -6.44
C TYR A 384 46.26 -16.63 -6.16
N GLN A 385 47.48 -17.03 -5.81
CA GLN A 385 48.59 -16.11 -5.53
C GLN A 385 48.97 -15.26 -6.75
N LYS A 386 49.11 -15.88 -7.93
CA LYS A 386 49.44 -15.18 -9.18
C LYS A 386 48.38 -14.15 -9.58
N ARG A 387 47.10 -14.42 -9.29
CA ARG A 387 45.99 -13.52 -9.62
C ARG A 387 45.70 -12.53 -8.49
N LYS A 388 45.99 -12.82 -7.22
CA LYS A 388 45.75 -11.94 -6.06
C LYS A 388 46.26 -10.51 -6.28
N GLU A 389 47.46 -10.35 -6.82
CA GLU A 389 48.01 -9.01 -7.12
C GLU A 389 47.26 -8.25 -8.21
N LYS A 390 46.67 -8.95 -9.20
CA LYS A 390 45.79 -8.32 -10.21
C LYS A 390 44.43 -7.97 -9.62
N ILE A 391 43.89 -8.84 -8.76
CA ILE A 391 42.61 -8.65 -8.07
C ILE A 391 42.67 -7.39 -7.18
N LEU A 392 43.73 -7.26 -6.37
CA LEU A 392 43.97 -6.11 -5.49
C LEU A 392 44.04 -4.76 -6.22
N LYS A 393 44.39 -4.73 -7.52
CA LYS A 393 44.43 -3.49 -8.32
C LYS A 393 43.05 -2.96 -8.71
N HIS A 394 42.05 -3.83 -8.77
CA HIS A 394 40.68 -3.48 -9.16
C HIS A 394 39.73 -3.30 -7.97
N ILE A 395 40.19 -3.55 -6.74
CA ILE A 395 39.41 -3.24 -5.54
C ILE A 395 39.33 -1.71 -5.46
N PRO A 396 38.14 -1.10 -5.56
CA PRO A 396 37.97 0.34 -5.31
C PRO A 396 38.55 0.66 -3.92
N ASN A 397 39.14 1.84 -3.74
CA ASN A 397 39.67 2.26 -2.44
C ASN A 397 38.70 1.85 -1.32
N VAL A 398 39.11 0.85 -0.54
CA VAL A 398 38.24 0.06 0.36
C VAL A 398 37.67 0.90 1.53
N TRP A 399 37.89 2.22 1.47
CA TRP A 399 37.53 3.25 2.44
C TRP A 399 36.02 3.50 2.61
N ASP A 400 35.18 3.10 1.64
CA ASP A 400 33.72 3.23 1.79
C ASP A 400 33.07 1.97 2.39
N TYR A 401 33.67 0.78 2.22
CA TYR A 401 33.15 -0.47 2.83
C TYR A 401 33.56 -0.62 4.30
N HIS A 402 34.76 -0.15 4.69
CA HIS A 402 35.25 -0.18 6.07
C HIS A 402 34.60 0.86 7.00
N ARG A 403 33.97 1.93 6.46
CA ARG A 403 33.39 2.99 7.31
C ARG A 403 32.07 2.59 7.98
N ALA A 404 31.45 1.49 7.55
CA ALA A 404 30.20 0.96 8.11
C ALA A 404 30.42 -0.15 9.16
N VAL A 405 31.63 -0.70 9.29
CA VAL A 405 31.92 -1.83 10.19
C VAL A 405 33.24 -1.56 10.90
N ASP A 406 33.14 -1.13 12.16
CA ASP A 406 34.19 -0.70 13.08
C ASP A 406 35.62 -1.25 12.83
N GLY A 407 36.55 -0.32 12.59
CA GLY A 407 37.81 -0.17 13.35
C GLY A 407 38.90 -1.24 13.31
N HIS A 408 38.73 -2.40 12.67
CA HIS A 408 39.77 -3.43 12.57
C HIS A 408 40.16 -3.72 11.12
N GLU A 409 41.47 -3.55 10.84
CA GLU A 409 42.12 -3.94 9.59
C GLU A 409 42.11 -5.47 9.44
N ASP A 410 41.07 -6.03 8.83
CA ASP A 410 40.96 -7.48 8.59
C ASP A 410 40.98 -7.79 7.08
N GLU A 411 41.99 -8.55 6.62
CA GLU A 411 42.19 -9.02 5.22
C GLU A 411 41.07 -9.94 4.67
N ARG A 412 40.00 -10.18 5.45
CA ARG A 412 39.00 -11.25 5.21
C ARG A 412 38.06 -11.01 4.02
N PRO A 413 37.55 -9.79 3.75
CA PRO A 413 36.72 -9.53 2.56
C PRO A 413 37.45 -9.83 1.24
N VAL A 414 38.78 -9.61 1.22
CA VAL A 414 39.64 -9.85 0.05
C VAL A 414 39.61 -11.32 -0.38
N SER A 415 39.41 -12.26 0.55
CA SER A 415 39.37 -13.69 0.22
C SER A 415 38.14 -14.08 -0.58
N VAL A 416 36.93 -13.66 -0.17
CA VAL A 416 35.65 -13.90 -0.89
C VAL A 416 35.69 -13.21 -2.25
N PHE A 417 36.15 -11.97 -2.32
CA PHE A 417 36.28 -11.27 -3.60
C PHE A 417 37.31 -11.96 -4.50
N GLY A 418 38.43 -12.41 -3.94
CA GLY A 418 39.46 -13.09 -4.69
C GLY A 418 39.00 -14.43 -5.27
N THR A 419 38.28 -15.24 -4.49
CA THR A 419 37.72 -16.52 -4.96
C THR A 419 36.61 -16.32 -5.96
N TRP A 420 35.74 -15.33 -5.75
CA TRP A 420 34.72 -14.96 -6.74
C TRP A 420 35.37 -14.50 -8.04
N GLU A 421 36.39 -13.66 -8.00
CA GLU A 421 37.08 -13.15 -9.21
C GLU A 421 37.82 -14.26 -9.97
N LEU A 422 38.35 -15.27 -9.26
CA LEU A 422 38.87 -16.47 -9.92
C LEU A 422 37.77 -17.24 -10.67
N SER A 423 36.63 -17.47 -10.02
CA SER A 423 35.47 -18.14 -10.61
C SER A 423 34.90 -17.34 -11.77
N LEU A 424 34.78 -16.00 -11.64
CA LEU A 424 34.37 -15.13 -12.73
C LEU A 424 35.34 -15.26 -13.90
N GLN A 425 36.63 -15.06 -13.68
CA GLN A 425 37.60 -15.13 -14.77
C GLN A 425 37.58 -16.51 -15.44
N GLN A 426 37.34 -17.58 -14.68
CA GLN A 426 37.12 -18.89 -15.28
C GLN A 426 35.83 -18.95 -16.12
N ALA A 427 34.71 -18.42 -15.63
CA ALA A 427 33.48 -18.35 -16.41
C ALA A 427 33.69 -17.56 -17.70
N LEU A 428 34.44 -16.46 -17.64
CA LEU A 428 34.82 -15.66 -18.81
C LEU A 428 35.70 -16.50 -19.75
N ASP A 429 36.80 -17.08 -19.27
CA ASP A 429 37.71 -17.92 -20.08
C ASP A 429 36.98 -19.12 -20.75
N GLN A 430 35.85 -19.58 -20.17
CA GLN A 430 35.02 -20.69 -20.67
C GLN A 430 33.83 -20.23 -21.53
N SER A 431 33.52 -18.93 -21.50
CA SER A 431 32.41 -18.33 -22.23
C SER A 431 32.73 -18.27 -23.72
N GLN A 432 31.69 -18.40 -24.56
CA GLN A 432 31.82 -18.12 -25.99
C GLN A 432 32.10 -16.63 -26.26
N ASP A 433 31.57 -15.75 -25.39
CA ASP A 433 31.84 -14.31 -25.38
C ASP A 433 32.08 -13.82 -23.95
N GLU A 434 33.31 -13.43 -23.65
CA GLU A 434 33.71 -12.92 -22.32
C GLU A 434 32.97 -11.61 -21.97
N LYS A 435 32.88 -10.69 -22.92
CA LYS A 435 32.30 -9.36 -22.69
C LYS A 435 30.81 -9.48 -22.43
N ALA A 436 30.13 -10.31 -23.21
CA ALA A 436 28.71 -10.61 -23.03
C ALA A 436 28.43 -11.19 -21.64
N THR A 437 29.18 -12.21 -21.21
CA THR A 437 28.95 -12.87 -19.91
C THR A 437 29.16 -11.90 -18.75
N MET A 438 30.18 -11.03 -18.83
CA MET A 438 30.39 -9.99 -17.82
C MET A 438 29.24 -8.97 -17.81
N ASN A 439 28.76 -8.53 -18.97
CA ASN A 439 27.65 -7.59 -19.06
C ASN A 439 26.35 -8.19 -18.50
N PHE A 440 26.04 -9.46 -18.81
CA PHE A 440 24.90 -10.17 -18.24
C PHE A 440 24.96 -10.17 -16.70
N LEU A 441 26.09 -10.60 -16.11
CA LEU A 441 26.28 -10.58 -14.66
C LEU A 441 26.17 -9.17 -14.05
N THR A 442 26.53 -8.16 -14.82
CA THR A 442 26.47 -6.75 -14.40
C THR A 442 25.04 -6.23 -14.37
N ASP A 443 24.24 -6.49 -15.41
CA ASP A 443 22.84 -6.08 -15.48
C ASP A 443 22.00 -6.73 -14.38
N ILE A 444 22.19 -8.02 -14.13
CA ILE A 444 21.40 -8.73 -13.11
C ILE A 444 21.61 -8.19 -11.70
N ALA A 445 22.72 -7.50 -11.44
CA ALA A 445 23.01 -6.89 -10.16
C ALA A 445 22.11 -5.69 -9.84
N PHE A 446 21.41 -5.10 -10.82
CA PHE A 446 20.51 -3.97 -10.61
C PHE A 446 19.07 -4.36 -10.27
N PHE A 447 18.69 -5.62 -10.47
CA PHE A 447 17.39 -6.15 -10.03
C PHE A 447 17.39 -6.52 -8.54
N ASN A 448 16.21 -6.87 -8.01
CA ASN A 448 16.12 -7.60 -6.74
C ASN A 448 16.99 -8.87 -6.79
N ASN A 449 17.69 -9.18 -5.70
CA ASN A 449 18.66 -10.29 -5.65
C ASN A 449 17.99 -11.67 -5.55
N LEU A 450 16.67 -11.73 -5.40
CA LEU A 450 15.87 -12.94 -5.35
C LEU A 450 14.99 -13.04 -6.60
N ASP A 451 14.63 -14.27 -6.96
CA ASP A 451 13.63 -14.59 -7.99
C ASP A 451 13.86 -13.89 -9.35
N ILE A 452 15.11 -13.78 -9.77
CA ILE A 452 15.44 -13.27 -11.11
C ILE A 452 15.09 -14.36 -12.12
N ARG A 453 14.21 -14.02 -13.06
CA ARG A 453 13.52 -14.98 -13.93
C ARG A 453 13.96 -14.86 -15.39
N MET A 454 14.07 -15.99 -16.08
CA MET A 454 14.41 -16.05 -17.50
C MET A 454 13.47 -15.19 -18.35
N GLU A 455 12.17 -15.22 -18.03
CA GLU A 455 11.12 -14.52 -18.77
C GLU A 455 11.36 -13.02 -18.87
N MET A 456 12.07 -12.41 -17.89
CA MET A 456 12.43 -11.00 -17.93
C MET A 456 13.34 -10.69 -19.13
N PHE A 457 14.33 -11.55 -19.36
CA PHE A 457 15.33 -11.38 -20.41
C PHE A 457 14.76 -11.80 -21.76
N LYS A 458 14.06 -12.93 -21.81
CA LYS A 458 13.38 -13.40 -23.02
C LYS A 458 12.40 -12.36 -23.56
N ALA A 459 11.55 -11.81 -22.68
CA ALA A 459 10.63 -10.73 -23.03
C ALA A 459 11.35 -9.50 -23.60
N SER A 460 12.49 -9.14 -23.02
CA SER A 460 13.28 -8.01 -23.50
C SER A 460 13.90 -8.29 -24.86
N PHE A 461 14.39 -9.52 -25.11
CA PHE A 461 14.96 -9.93 -26.38
C PHE A 461 13.91 -9.93 -27.51
N GLU A 462 12.75 -10.54 -27.26
CA GLU A 462 11.69 -10.70 -28.28
C GLU A 462 11.00 -9.38 -28.68
N ARG A 463 11.08 -8.34 -27.83
CA ARG A 463 10.33 -7.09 -28.00
C ARG A 463 11.18 -5.89 -28.42
N THR A 464 12.50 -5.97 -28.26
CA THR A 464 13.40 -4.87 -28.63
C THR A 464 13.88 -5.04 -30.06
N GLU A 465 14.00 -3.94 -30.80
CA GLU A 465 14.61 -3.96 -32.15
C GLU A 465 16.14 -4.12 -32.10
N ASP A 466 16.75 -3.73 -30.98
CA ASP A 466 18.18 -3.78 -30.74
C ASP A 466 18.43 -4.47 -29.39
N PRO A 467 18.56 -5.81 -29.36
CA PRO A 467 18.84 -6.56 -28.15
C PRO A 467 20.19 -6.19 -27.56
N LEU A 468 20.31 -6.28 -26.23
CA LEU A 468 21.61 -6.07 -25.59
C LEU A 468 22.57 -7.14 -26.11
N ASP A 469 23.80 -6.75 -26.47
CA ASP A 469 24.84 -7.64 -27.02
C ASP A 469 24.94 -8.98 -26.29
N TRP A 470 24.78 -8.98 -24.95
CA TRP A 470 24.92 -10.18 -24.15
C TRP A 470 23.78 -11.18 -24.28
N MET A 471 22.60 -10.77 -24.77
CA MET A 471 21.46 -11.67 -24.97
C MET A 471 21.73 -12.71 -26.04
N ASN A 472 22.68 -12.46 -26.96
CA ASN A 472 23.12 -13.42 -27.97
C ASN A 472 23.80 -14.67 -27.36
N LEU A 473 24.16 -14.65 -26.08
CA LEU A 473 24.57 -15.85 -25.34
C LEU A 473 23.47 -16.89 -25.23
N PHE A 474 22.21 -16.48 -25.40
CA PHE A 474 21.02 -17.28 -25.16
C PHE A 474 20.25 -17.55 -26.45
N THR A 475 20.93 -17.52 -27.59
CA THR A 475 20.29 -17.64 -28.91
C THR A 475 20.96 -18.67 -29.80
N ILE A 476 20.15 -19.37 -30.61
CA ILE A 476 20.60 -20.20 -31.73
C ILE A 476 19.92 -19.67 -32.98
N ASP A 477 20.67 -19.43 -34.05
CA ASP A 477 20.15 -18.87 -35.31
C ASP A 477 19.35 -17.56 -35.11
N ASP A 478 19.83 -16.69 -34.22
CA ASP A 478 19.21 -15.42 -33.81
C ASP A 478 17.82 -15.55 -33.14
N GLU A 479 17.42 -16.75 -32.71
CA GLU A 479 16.20 -17.00 -31.92
C GLU A 479 16.55 -17.37 -30.47
N TRP A 480 15.71 -16.96 -29.51
CA TRP A 480 15.90 -17.29 -28.09
C TRP A 480 15.86 -18.80 -27.86
N ASP A 481 16.95 -19.36 -27.33
CA ASP A 481 17.08 -20.76 -27.00
C ASP A 481 17.12 -20.94 -25.47
N GLU A 482 16.14 -21.69 -24.96
CA GLU A 482 16.00 -21.96 -23.53
C GLU A 482 17.14 -22.86 -23.00
N LEU A 483 17.69 -23.75 -23.82
CA LEU A 483 18.78 -24.65 -23.40
C LEU A 483 20.11 -23.90 -23.29
N GLU A 484 20.44 -23.01 -24.23
CA GLU A 484 21.64 -22.16 -24.14
C GLU A 484 21.58 -21.23 -22.91
N TYR A 485 20.40 -20.68 -22.61
CA TYR A 485 20.17 -19.96 -21.36
C TYR A 485 20.43 -20.85 -20.14
N GLN A 486 19.83 -22.04 -20.10
CA GLN A 486 19.99 -22.99 -19.00
C GLN A 486 21.45 -23.42 -18.82
N ASP A 487 22.16 -23.73 -19.91
CA ASP A 487 23.55 -24.17 -19.90
C ASP A 487 24.46 -23.06 -19.38
N THR A 488 24.26 -21.83 -19.85
CA THR A 488 25.03 -20.67 -19.37
C THR A 488 24.77 -20.38 -17.88
N VAL A 489 23.49 -20.32 -17.47
CA VAL A 489 23.14 -20.09 -16.05
C VAL A 489 23.62 -21.24 -15.16
N THR A 490 23.56 -22.48 -15.65
CA THR A 490 24.08 -23.66 -14.93
C THR A 490 25.59 -23.60 -14.79
N ALA A 491 26.34 -23.22 -15.84
CA ALA A 491 27.78 -23.04 -15.77
C ALA A 491 28.18 -21.97 -14.73
N LEU A 492 27.45 -20.84 -14.70
CA LEU A 492 27.64 -19.80 -13.69
C LEU A 492 27.30 -20.29 -12.27
N ALA A 493 26.24 -21.09 -12.13
CA ALA A 493 25.85 -21.71 -10.86
C ALA A 493 26.87 -22.74 -10.37
N ASP A 494 27.44 -23.53 -11.28
CA ASP A 494 28.45 -24.55 -10.99
C ASP A 494 29.77 -23.97 -10.48
N LEU A 495 30.04 -22.71 -10.84
CA LEU A 495 31.14 -21.88 -10.35
C LEU A 495 30.78 -21.07 -9.08
N SER A 496 29.56 -21.25 -8.56
CA SER A 496 29.03 -20.57 -7.36
C SER A 496 29.00 -19.03 -7.49
N LEU A 497 28.78 -18.54 -8.72
CA LEU A 497 28.59 -17.10 -8.98
C LEU A 497 27.14 -16.65 -8.73
N LEU A 498 26.19 -17.57 -8.89
CA LEU A 498 24.77 -17.40 -8.62
C LEU A 498 24.15 -18.69 -8.05
N GLN A 499 22.95 -18.60 -7.49
CA GLN A 499 22.19 -19.75 -7.01
C GLN A 499 21.01 -20.02 -7.93
N TYR A 500 21.06 -21.11 -8.68
CA TYR A 500 20.02 -21.49 -9.62
C TYR A 500 18.97 -22.39 -8.96
N HIS A 501 17.69 -22.07 -9.17
CA HIS A 501 16.54 -22.78 -8.62
C HIS A 501 15.72 -23.38 -9.76
N THR A 502 15.62 -24.70 -9.76
CA THR A 502 14.67 -25.46 -10.56
C THR A 502 13.60 -26.01 -9.64
N LEU A 503 12.32 -25.79 -9.96
CA LEU A 503 11.19 -26.37 -9.22
C LEU A 503 11.26 -27.90 -9.34
N GLN A 504 11.74 -28.58 -8.29
CA GLN A 504 11.48 -30.00 -8.11
C GLN A 504 10.10 -30.13 -7.45
N GLY A 505 9.09 -30.49 -8.24
CA GLY A 505 7.75 -30.80 -7.74
C GLY A 505 7.81 -31.86 -6.64
N ILE A 506 7.13 -31.61 -5.54
CA ILE A 506 6.83 -32.63 -4.53
C ILE A 506 5.74 -33.52 -5.15
N PRO A 507 5.93 -34.85 -5.27
CA PRO A 507 4.88 -35.72 -5.80
C PRO A 507 3.68 -35.72 -4.84
N GLY A 508 2.55 -35.15 -5.27
CA GLY A 508 1.27 -35.24 -4.54
C GLY A 508 0.59 -33.93 -4.14
N GLU A 509 1.20 -32.77 -4.38
CA GLU A 509 0.46 -31.49 -4.43
C GLU A 509 -0.03 -31.30 -5.86
N ASN A 510 -1.32 -30.98 -6.02
CA ASN A 510 -1.97 -30.88 -7.33
C ASN A 510 -1.13 -30.05 -8.30
N ASP A 511 -0.72 -30.66 -9.42
CA ASP A 511 0.00 -30.08 -10.56
C ASP A 511 -0.82 -29.00 -11.33
N HIS A 512 -1.64 -28.22 -10.62
CA HIS A 512 -2.47 -27.15 -11.17
C HIS A 512 -2.05 -25.73 -10.72
N GLU A 513 -0.92 -25.57 -10.03
CA GLU A 513 -0.28 -24.24 -9.90
C GLU A 513 0.47 -23.89 -11.21
N GLU A 514 -0.30 -23.73 -12.30
CA GLU A 514 0.16 -23.17 -13.57
C GLU A 514 0.55 -21.70 -13.35
N GLY A 515 1.83 -21.41 -13.11
CA GLY A 515 2.30 -20.00 -13.07
C GLY A 515 3.67 -19.73 -12.45
N LEU A 516 4.34 -20.72 -11.84
CA LEU A 516 5.70 -20.52 -11.33
C LEU A 516 6.73 -21.05 -12.31
N SER A 517 7.62 -20.17 -12.78
CA SER A 517 8.60 -20.51 -13.82
C SER A 517 9.61 -21.54 -13.34
N ARG A 518 10.04 -22.38 -14.29
CA ARG A 518 10.96 -23.51 -14.05
C ARG A 518 12.41 -23.06 -13.84
N HIS A 519 12.75 -21.81 -14.17
CA HIS A 519 14.12 -21.30 -14.27
C HIS A 519 14.27 -19.91 -13.60
N SER A 520 14.42 -19.91 -12.27
CA SER A 520 14.73 -18.70 -11.49
C SER A 520 16.09 -18.83 -10.82
N PHE A 521 16.76 -17.71 -10.60
CA PHE A 521 18.00 -17.70 -9.83
C PHE A 521 18.06 -16.54 -8.84
N SER A 522 19.06 -16.58 -7.98
CA SER A 522 19.30 -15.55 -6.98
C SER A 522 20.79 -15.22 -6.90
N LEU A 523 21.06 -13.96 -6.56
CA LEU A 523 22.40 -13.45 -6.32
C LEU A 523 22.62 -13.31 -4.82
N HIS A 524 23.81 -13.71 -4.36
CA HIS A 524 24.20 -13.40 -2.99
C HIS A 524 24.33 -11.87 -2.82
N PRO A 525 23.76 -11.24 -1.78
CA PRO A 525 23.77 -9.78 -1.62
C PRO A 525 25.17 -9.15 -1.72
N LEU A 526 26.19 -9.77 -1.11
CA LEU A 526 27.59 -9.30 -1.21
C LEU A 526 28.14 -9.31 -2.64
N VAL A 527 27.75 -10.31 -3.42
CA VAL A 527 28.20 -10.45 -4.81
C VAL A 527 27.52 -9.36 -5.64
N ARG A 528 26.21 -9.17 -5.45
CA ARG A 528 25.45 -8.08 -6.08
C ARG A 528 26.08 -6.71 -5.78
N ASP A 529 26.32 -6.39 -4.51
CA ASP A 529 26.93 -5.12 -4.10
C ASP A 529 28.30 -4.92 -4.76
N TRP A 530 29.11 -5.98 -4.79
CA TRP A 530 30.45 -5.93 -5.36
C TRP A 530 30.44 -5.72 -6.87
N ILE A 531 29.55 -6.40 -7.60
CA ILE A 531 29.38 -6.20 -9.04
C ILE A 531 29.04 -4.73 -9.32
N GLN A 532 28.08 -4.16 -8.58
CA GLN A 532 27.74 -2.74 -8.72
C GLN A 532 28.93 -1.81 -8.40
N LEU A 533 29.72 -2.13 -7.37
CA LEU A 533 30.85 -1.30 -6.94
C LEU A 533 32.02 -1.33 -7.92
N ARG A 534 32.22 -2.46 -8.62
CA ARG A 534 33.25 -2.62 -9.65
C ARG A 534 33.04 -1.68 -10.83
N ILE A 535 31.78 -1.39 -11.15
CA ILE A 535 31.41 -0.48 -12.24
C ILE A 535 31.80 0.95 -11.82
N PRO A 536 32.52 1.70 -12.68
CA PRO A 536 32.75 3.12 -12.47
C PRO A 536 31.44 3.86 -12.20
N ALA A 537 31.45 4.80 -11.25
CA ALA A 537 30.23 5.52 -10.87
C ALA A 537 29.54 6.23 -12.06
N THR A 538 30.32 6.62 -13.07
CA THR A 538 29.85 7.23 -14.33
C THR A 538 29.10 6.25 -15.24
N GLU A 539 29.38 4.95 -15.15
CA GLU A 539 28.84 3.91 -16.03
C GLU A 539 27.64 3.18 -15.41
N ARG A 540 27.50 3.19 -14.07
CA ARG A 540 26.36 2.55 -13.38
C ARG A 540 25.00 2.99 -13.89
N ARG A 541 24.87 4.24 -14.36
CA ARG A 541 23.63 4.77 -14.92
C ARG A 541 23.17 4.02 -16.18
N VAL A 542 24.11 3.50 -16.98
CA VAL A 542 23.82 2.77 -18.22
C VAL A 542 23.11 1.46 -17.88
N TYR A 543 23.67 0.71 -16.93
CA TYR A 543 23.08 -0.54 -16.44
C TYR A 543 21.75 -0.35 -15.71
N VAL A 544 21.55 0.77 -15.01
CA VAL A 544 20.22 1.13 -14.49
C VAL A 544 19.23 1.32 -15.65
N GLY A 545 19.62 2.02 -16.72
CA GLY A 545 18.80 2.20 -17.91
C GLY A 545 18.43 0.86 -18.57
N GLN A 546 19.42 -0.03 -18.73
CA GLN A 546 19.23 -1.39 -19.27
C GLN A 546 18.24 -2.20 -18.42
N ALA A 547 18.43 -2.21 -17.10
CA ALA A 547 17.53 -2.89 -16.17
C ALA A 547 16.09 -2.36 -16.21
N LEU A 548 15.92 -1.03 -16.35
CA LEU A 548 14.59 -0.41 -16.52
C LEU A 548 13.92 -0.87 -17.82
N VAL A 549 14.67 -0.93 -18.92
CA VAL A 549 14.16 -1.38 -20.23
C VAL A 549 13.80 -2.87 -20.22
N ILE A 550 14.62 -3.71 -19.56
CA ILE A 550 14.29 -5.13 -19.39
C ILE A 550 12.96 -5.28 -18.63
N LEU A 551 12.76 -4.51 -17.55
CA LEU A 551 11.49 -4.52 -16.81
C LEU A 551 10.31 -3.99 -17.62
N GLN A 552 10.53 -2.96 -18.44
CA GLN A 552 9.51 -2.46 -19.36
C GLN A 552 8.99 -3.60 -20.24
N HIS A 553 9.89 -4.25 -20.97
CA HIS A 553 9.52 -5.35 -21.86
C HIS A 553 8.94 -6.53 -21.10
N TYR A 554 9.45 -6.84 -19.91
CA TYR A 554 8.88 -7.90 -19.07
C TYR A 554 7.42 -7.62 -18.69
N ILE A 555 7.11 -6.41 -18.22
CA ILE A 555 5.74 -6.00 -17.89
C ILE A 555 4.85 -6.01 -19.14
N GLU A 556 5.35 -5.49 -20.26
CA GLU A 556 4.61 -5.43 -21.52
C GLU A 556 4.46 -6.76 -22.24
N SER A 557 5.34 -7.74 -22.01
CA SER A 557 5.29 -9.08 -22.64
C SER A 557 4.04 -9.84 -22.25
N SER A 558 3.48 -9.50 -21.09
CA SER A 558 2.19 -10.00 -20.65
C SER A 558 1.03 -9.29 -21.36
N GLY A 559 1.31 -8.44 -22.34
CA GLY A 559 0.35 -7.69 -23.14
C GLY A 559 -0.34 -6.58 -22.34
N ILE A 560 -1.61 -6.34 -22.65
CA ILE A 560 -2.55 -5.54 -21.83
C ILE A 560 -2.82 -6.25 -20.47
N ASP A 561 -2.20 -7.42 -20.26
CA ASP A 561 -2.63 -8.53 -19.41
C ASP A 561 -1.59 -8.91 -18.34
N TYR A 562 -0.71 -7.99 -17.88
CA TYR A 562 -0.15 -8.18 -16.53
C TYR A 562 -1.27 -8.19 -15.48
N GLN A 563 -2.53 -7.89 -15.83
CA GLN A 563 -3.75 -8.17 -15.05
C GLN A 563 -4.11 -9.66 -14.95
N LYS A 564 -3.62 -10.54 -15.84
CA LYS A 564 -3.72 -12.00 -15.66
C LYS A 564 -2.67 -12.57 -14.74
N TRP A 565 -1.59 -11.83 -14.47
CA TRP A 565 -0.62 -12.25 -13.46
C TRP A 565 -1.31 -12.53 -12.13
N THR A 566 -0.94 -13.66 -11.56
CA THR A 566 -1.24 -13.98 -10.18
C THR A 566 -0.65 -12.90 -9.27
N LEU A 567 -1.23 -12.77 -8.07
CA LEU A 567 -0.69 -11.88 -7.04
C LEU A 567 0.80 -12.14 -6.76
N LYS A 568 1.26 -13.40 -6.87
CA LYS A 568 2.65 -13.79 -6.66
C LYS A 568 3.58 -13.23 -7.74
N GLU A 569 3.22 -13.38 -9.01
CA GLU A 569 4.00 -12.86 -10.13
C GLU A 569 4.06 -11.33 -10.11
N ARG A 570 2.94 -10.66 -9.80
CA ARG A 570 2.89 -9.21 -9.62
C ARG A 570 3.82 -8.73 -8.52
N ARG A 571 3.81 -9.37 -7.36
CA ARG A 571 4.70 -9.03 -6.24
C ARG A 571 6.17 -9.27 -6.58
N ALA A 572 6.49 -10.34 -7.30
CA ALA A 572 7.85 -10.61 -7.76
C ALA A 572 8.32 -9.50 -8.72
N ALA A 573 7.54 -9.18 -9.75
CA ALA A 573 7.82 -8.09 -10.68
C ALA A 573 7.98 -6.73 -9.96
N MET A 574 7.05 -6.42 -9.04
CA MET A 574 7.08 -5.19 -8.24
C MET A 574 8.37 -5.08 -7.41
N SER A 575 8.91 -6.19 -6.92
CA SER A 575 10.15 -6.19 -6.16
C SER A 575 11.37 -5.79 -7.01
N HIS A 576 11.39 -6.16 -8.28
CA HIS A 576 12.44 -5.74 -9.21
C HIS A 576 12.24 -4.29 -9.64
N VAL A 577 10.99 -3.85 -9.87
CA VAL A 577 10.65 -2.45 -10.14
C VAL A 577 11.15 -1.55 -9.00
N ASP A 578 10.81 -1.86 -7.75
CA ASP A 578 11.26 -1.09 -6.59
C ASP A 578 12.80 -1.04 -6.50
N ALA A 579 13.49 -2.17 -6.75
CA ALA A 579 14.96 -2.23 -6.75
C ALA A 579 15.59 -1.36 -7.85
N CYS A 580 15.02 -1.35 -9.06
CA CYS A 580 15.52 -0.54 -10.17
C CYS A 580 15.27 0.96 -9.95
N ILE A 581 14.10 1.34 -9.40
CA ILE A 581 13.80 2.74 -9.06
C ILE A 581 14.70 3.21 -7.90
N GLU A 582 14.99 2.36 -6.91
CA GLU A 582 15.97 2.67 -5.87
C GLU A 582 17.36 2.89 -6.48
N ALA A 583 17.81 1.99 -7.34
CA ALA A 583 19.10 2.11 -8.02
C ALA A 583 19.18 3.38 -8.89
N GLN A 584 18.09 3.74 -9.57
CA GLN A 584 17.96 4.99 -10.31
C GLN A 584 18.12 6.20 -9.38
N SER A 585 17.39 6.24 -8.27
CA SER A 585 17.49 7.35 -7.31
C SER A 585 18.90 7.50 -6.72
N LYS A 586 19.62 6.39 -6.57
CA LYS A 586 20.97 6.32 -5.99
C LYS A 586 22.06 6.70 -6.98
N TYR A 587 21.98 6.21 -8.22
CA TYR A 587 23.09 6.28 -9.19
C TYR A 587 22.84 7.25 -10.34
N VAL A 588 21.59 7.62 -10.62
CA VAL A 588 21.23 8.50 -11.75
C VAL A 588 20.88 9.89 -11.25
N ARG A 589 21.84 10.81 -11.31
CA ARG A 589 21.59 12.24 -11.04
C ARG A 589 20.82 12.92 -12.18
N SER A 590 21.11 12.54 -13.42
CA SER A 590 20.46 13.02 -14.62
C SER A 590 20.76 12.09 -15.80
N TRP A 591 19.75 11.87 -16.65
CA TRP A 591 19.91 11.21 -17.95
C TRP A 591 20.52 12.14 -19.01
N THR A 592 21.30 11.59 -19.93
CA THR A 592 21.67 12.28 -21.18
C THR A 592 20.51 12.27 -22.17
N GLU A 593 20.57 13.06 -23.25
CA GLU A 593 19.54 13.07 -24.30
C GLU A 593 19.34 11.67 -24.93
N ASP A 594 20.44 11.00 -25.27
CA ASP A 594 20.40 9.68 -25.91
C ASP A 594 19.86 8.59 -24.96
N GLU A 595 20.23 8.63 -23.68
CA GLU A 595 19.79 7.64 -22.68
C GLU A 595 18.32 7.83 -22.27
N TYR A 596 17.89 9.10 -22.22
CA TYR A 596 16.58 9.45 -21.66
C TYR A 596 15.41 8.90 -22.49
N GLY A 597 15.54 8.79 -23.81
CA GLY A 597 14.46 8.29 -24.66
C GLY A 597 13.97 6.88 -24.24
N ASN A 598 14.91 5.96 -24.01
CA ASN A 598 14.60 4.60 -23.57
C ASN A 598 14.18 4.55 -22.11
N ALA A 599 14.89 5.27 -21.24
CA ALA A 599 14.52 5.36 -19.82
C ALA A 599 13.10 5.94 -19.64
N LYS A 600 12.71 6.93 -20.43
CA LYS A 600 11.38 7.54 -20.41
C LYS A 600 10.30 6.52 -20.75
N LYS A 601 10.47 5.71 -21.80
CA LYS A 601 9.52 4.64 -22.16
C LYS A 601 9.34 3.65 -21.01
N ALA A 602 10.45 3.22 -20.40
CA ALA A 602 10.42 2.31 -19.26
C ALA A 602 9.71 2.92 -18.03
N LEU A 603 10.04 4.17 -17.68
CA LEU A 603 9.37 4.91 -16.61
C LEU A 603 7.88 5.12 -16.88
N VAL A 604 7.52 5.30 -18.16
CA VAL A 604 6.11 5.40 -18.61
C VAL A 604 5.34 4.09 -18.39
N VAL A 605 5.99 2.92 -18.49
CA VAL A 605 5.34 1.64 -18.16
C VAL A 605 5.28 1.44 -16.66
N ILE A 606 6.37 1.73 -15.94
CA ILE A 606 6.46 1.56 -14.50
C ILE A 606 5.44 2.44 -13.75
N TYR A 607 5.21 3.70 -14.18
CA TYR A 607 4.19 4.52 -13.51
C TYR A 607 2.78 3.91 -13.65
N LYS A 608 2.45 3.34 -14.83
CA LYS A 608 1.16 2.66 -15.03
C LYS A 608 1.05 1.44 -14.13
N PHE A 609 2.13 0.66 -14.03
CA PHE A 609 2.21 -0.49 -13.14
C PHE A 609 1.97 -0.10 -11.68
N TYR A 610 2.50 1.03 -11.21
CA TYR A 610 2.20 1.56 -9.88
C TYR A 610 0.76 2.05 -9.72
N ILE A 611 0.19 2.73 -10.73
CA ILE A 611 -1.22 3.15 -10.69
C ILE A 611 -2.14 1.95 -10.54
N ASP A 612 -1.91 0.89 -11.32
CA ASP A 612 -2.73 -0.32 -11.31
C ASP A 612 -2.61 -1.13 -10.01
N ASP A 613 -1.54 -0.93 -9.24
CA ASP A 613 -1.36 -1.49 -7.90
C ASP A 613 -1.92 -0.56 -6.79
N GLY A 614 -2.40 0.64 -7.15
CA GLY A 614 -2.89 1.65 -6.21
C GLY A 614 -1.81 2.48 -5.52
N ARG A 615 -0.55 2.40 -5.99
CA ARG A 615 0.63 3.11 -5.46
C ARG A 615 0.80 4.50 -6.09
N TYR A 616 -0.19 5.38 -5.85
CA TYR A 616 -0.27 6.67 -6.53
C TYR A 616 0.85 7.66 -6.15
N SER A 617 1.45 7.52 -4.96
CA SER A 617 2.54 8.41 -4.52
C SER A 617 3.84 8.14 -5.30
N GLU A 618 4.14 6.89 -5.56
CA GLU A 618 5.29 6.45 -6.34
C GLU A 618 5.11 6.81 -7.83
N ALA A 619 3.89 6.62 -8.36
CA ALA A 619 3.55 7.09 -9.71
C ALA A 619 3.69 8.63 -9.87
N GLU A 620 3.34 9.39 -8.83
CA GLU A 620 3.51 10.85 -8.79
C GLU A 620 4.99 11.24 -8.86
N ALA A 621 5.84 10.55 -8.09
CA ALA A 621 7.28 10.80 -8.06
C ALA A 621 7.91 10.57 -9.44
N ILE A 622 7.58 9.47 -10.11
CA ILE A 622 8.04 9.18 -11.47
C ILE A 622 7.52 10.24 -12.46
N SER A 623 6.23 10.58 -12.40
CA SER A 623 5.64 11.56 -13.31
C SER A 623 6.29 12.94 -13.18
N LYS A 624 6.62 13.37 -11.95
CA LYS A 624 7.36 14.61 -11.69
C LYS A 624 8.78 14.55 -12.24
N GLN A 625 9.46 13.42 -12.07
CA GLN A 625 10.81 13.24 -12.60
C GLN A 625 10.84 13.30 -14.13
N VAL A 626 9.94 12.58 -14.81
CA VAL A 626 9.82 12.61 -16.27
C VAL A 626 9.47 14.03 -16.74
N LEU A 627 8.55 14.72 -16.07
CA LEU A 627 8.21 16.10 -16.39
C LEU A 627 9.41 17.06 -16.24
N GLU A 628 10.21 16.90 -15.19
CA GLU A 628 11.39 17.72 -14.97
C GLU A 628 12.45 17.48 -16.05
N HIS A 629 12.66 16.23 -16.48
CA HIS A 629 13.55 15.91 -17.58
C HIS A 629 13.04 16.45 -18.92
N ASP A 630 11.77 16.24 -19.25
CA ASP A 630 11.15 16.77 -20.47
C ASP A 630 11.25 18.30 -20.56
N ARG A 631 11.13 19.01 -19.42
CA ARG A 631 11.31 20.47 -19.34
C ARG A 631 12.75 20.92 -19.57
N ARG A 632 13.73 20.11 -19.17
CA ARG A 632 15.16 20.43 -19.39
C ARG A 632 15.55 20.25 -20.86
N LEU A 633 15.00 19.25 -21.53
CA LEU A 633 15.36 18.89 -22.90
C LEU A 633 14.50 19.59 -23.96
N GLY A 634 13.21 19.77 -23.69
CA GLY A 634 12.26 20.46 -24.55
C GLY A 634 11.89 21.83 -23.98
N GLY A 635 11.95 22.88 -24.80
CA GLY A 635 11.38 24.18 -24.44
C GLY A 635 9.89 24.09 -24.10
N GLU A 636 9.31 25.16 -23.53
CA GLU A 636 7.94 25.20 -22.94
C GLU A 636 6.77 24.75 -23.85
N SER A 637 7.02 24.44 -25.13
CA SER A 637 6.00 24.04 -26.12
C SER A 637 6.25 22.66 -26.76
N SER A 638 7.12 21.81 -26.20
CA SER A 638 7.32 20.45 -26.72
C SER A 638 6.12 19.54 -26.45
N GLN A 639 5.79 18.65 -27.39
CA GLN A 639 4.70 17.68 -27.23
C GLN A 639 4.93 16.75 -26.04
N ASP A 640 6.18 16.35 -25.82
CA ASP A 640 6.62 15.54 -24.68
C ASP A 640 6.28 16.16 -23.33
N LEU A 641 6.46 17.48 -23.21
CA LEU A 641 6.14 18.22 -22.00
C LEU A 641 4.63 18.17 -21.73
N VAL A 642 3.80 18.41 -22.76
CA VAL A 642 2.33 18.33 -22.64
C VAL A 642 1.89 16.93 -22.20
N ASP A 643 2.45 15.87 -22.79
CA ASP A 643 2.13 14.50 -22.42
C ASP A 643 2.51 14.17 -20.97
N SER A 644 3.65 14.68 -20.49
CA SER A 644 4.07 14.52 -19.11
C SER A 644 3.20 15.30 -18.12
N GLU A 645 2.72 16.47 -18.51
CA GLU A 645 1.75 17.24 -17.72
C GLU A 645 0.38 16.57 -17.66
N ILE A 646 -0.08 15.96 -18.76
CA ILE A 646 -1.31 15.16 -18.78
C ILE A 646 -1.17 13.94 -17.86
N ARG A 647 -0.06 13.19 -17.94
CA ARG A 647 0.21 12.06 -17.03
C ARG A 647 0.20 12.47 -15.55
N LEU A 648 0.86 13.59 -15.22
CA LEU A 648 0.85 14.12 -13.87
C LEU A 648 -0.56 14.53 -13.42
N THR A 649 -1.35 15.09 -14.33
CA THR A 649 -2.77 15.42 -14.08
C THR A 649 -3.57 14.17 -13.75
N ASP A 650 -3.42 13.08 -14.49
CA ASP A 650 -4.10 11.81 -14.20
C ASP A 650 -3.76 11.29 -12.81
N VAL A 651 -2.48 11.33 -12.42
CA VAL A 651 -2.03 10.92 -11.08
C VAL A 651 -2.62 11.84 -10.00
N TYR A 652 -2.64 13.16 -10.22
CA TYR A 652 -3.26 14.09 -9.26
C TYR A 652 -4.75 13.84 -9.10
N LEU A 653 -5.47 13.52 -10.18
CA LEU A 653 -6.89 13.14 -10.11
C LEU A 653 -7.09 11.85 -9.29
N LEU A 654 -6.21 10.85 -9.44
CA LEU A 654 -6.23 9.61 -8.67
C LEU A 654 -5.83 9.81 -7.20
N ARG A 655 -4.92 10.75 -6.90
CA ARG A 655 -4.54 11.15 -5.53
C ARG A 655 -5.54 12.05 -4.85
N GLY A 656 -6.51 12.60 -5.57
CA GLY A 656 -7.42 13.62 -5.06
C GLY A 656 -6.83 15.02 -4.95
N ALA A 657 -5.69 15.30 -5.58
CA ALA A 657 -5.05 16.61 -5.68
C ALA A 657 -5.70 17.44 -6.80
N TYR A 658 -6.99 17.77 -6.64
CA TYR A 658 -7.80 18.33 -7.71
C TYR A 658 -7.39 19.75 -8.10
N SER A 659 -6.94 20.57 -7.15
CA SER A 659 -6.48 21.94 -7.42
C SER A 659 -5.21 21.95 -8.28
N GLU A 660 -4.29 21.01 -8.02
CA GLU A 660 -3.06 20.85 -8.78
C GLU A 660 -3.35 20.33 -10.20
N ALA A 661 -4.28 19.37 -10.33
CA ALA A 661 -4.76 18.90 -11.63
C ALA A 661 -5.41 20.04 -12.44
N GLU A 662 -6.26 20.85 -11.80
CA GLU A 662 -6.92 21.98 -12.43
C GLU A 662 -5.93 23.06 -12.88
N ALA A 663 -4.93 23.39 -12.07
CA ALA A 663 -3.90 24.35 -12.44
C ALA A 663 -3.17 23.96 -13.72
N ILE A 664 -2.85 22.67 -13.89
CA ILE A 664 -2.22 22.16 -15.11
C ILE A 664 -3.18 22.27 -16.30
N ILE A 665 -4.43 21.81 -16.15
CA ILE A 665 -5.41 21.84 -17.25
C ILE A 665 -5.74 23.27 -17.69
N VAL A 666 -5.86 24.22 -16.77
CA VAL A 666 -6.08 25.64 -17.09
C VAL A 666 -4.91 26.19 -17.91
N ARG A 667 -3.68 25.84 -17.54
CA ARG A 667 -2.48 26.26 -18.28
C ARG A 667 -2.40 25.63 -19.68
N LEU A 668 -2.81 24.37 -19.83
CA LEU A 668 -2.81 23.64 -21.11
C LEU A 668 -4.02 23.93 -22.00
N ARG A 669 -5.06 24.58 -21.48
CA ARG A 669 -6.28 24.89 -22.24
C ARG A 669 -6.01 25.69 -23.53
N PRO A 670 -5.12 26.69 -23.59
CA PRO A 670 -4.85 27.43 -24.84
C PRO A 670 -4.16 26.58 -25.93
N THR A 671 -3.63 25.41 -25.59
CA THR A 671 -2.90 24.54 -26.53
C THR A 671 -3.75 23.38 -27.07
N ILE A 672 -4.95 23.12 -26.53
CA ILE A 672 -5.84 21.99 -26.91
C ILE A 672 -5.98 21.85 -28.43
N ASP A 673 -6.28 22.95 -29.12
CA ASP A 673 -6.56 22.93 -30.56
C ASP A 673 -5.32 22.66 -31.40
N LYS A 674 -4.13 22.96 -30.87
CA LYS A 674 -2.84 22.77 -31.54
C LYS A 674 -2.24 21.39 -31.32
N CYS A 675 -2.71 20.64 -30.33
CA CYS A 675 -2.20 19.31 -30.01
C CYS A 675 -2.70 18.24 -31.00
N PRO A 676 -1.95 17.13 -31.18
CA PRO A 676 -2.42 15.96 -31.92
C PRO A 676 -3.73 15.39 -31.35
N ALA A 677 -4.46 14.63 -32.17
CA ALA A 677 -5.80 14.14 -31.82
C ALA A 677 -5.85 13.32 -30.50
N HIS A 678 -4.87 12.44 -30.26
CA HIS A 678 -4.80 11.61 -29.06
C HIS A 678 -4.52 12.42 -27.78
N VAL A 679 -3.63 13.41 -27.86
CA VAL A 679 -3.32 14.34 -26.75
C VAL A 679 -4.56 15.18 -26.43
N ARG A 680 -5.24 15.66 -27.47
CA ARG A 680 -6.49 16.44 -27.34
C ARG A 680 -7.58 15.66 -26.63
N VAL A 681 -7.79 14.40 -27.00
CA VAL A 681 -8.74 13.48 -26.35
C VAL A 681 -8.43 13.34 -24.86
N SER A 682 -7.16 13.11 -24.51
CA SER A 682 -6.75 12.92 -23.11
C SER A 682 -6.95 14.19 -22.27
N LEU A 683 -6.62 15.35 -22.83
CA LEU A 683 -6.77 16.64 -22.17
C LEU A 683 -8.25 16.99 -21.93
N LEU A 684 -9.12 16.80 -22.93
CA LEU A 684 -10.57 16.99 -22.81
C LEU A 684 -11.19 16.00 -21.81
N LYS A 685 -10.73 14.74 -21.81
CA LYS A 685 -11.17 13.73 -20.84
C LYS A 685 -10.82 14.14 -19.40
N ASN A 686 -9.62 14.67 -19.16
CA ASN A 686 -9.21 15.14 -17.83
C ASN A 686 -9.92 16.44 -17.41
N LEU A 687 -10.22 17.34 -18.36
CA LEU A 687 -11.08 18.49 -18.11
C LEU A 687 -12.50 18.06 -17.68
N ALA A 688 -13.08 17.08 -18.36
CA ALA A 688 -14.39 16.53 -18.00
C ALA A 688 -14.37 15.87 -16.59
N LYS A 689 -13.29 15.16 -16.24
CA LYS A 689 -13.10 14.62 -14.88
C LYS A 689 -13.09 15.74 -13.84
N ILE A 690 -12.41 16.86 -14.11
CA ILE A 690 -12.37 18.01 -13.19
C ILE A 690 -13.77 18.61 -13.04
N PHE A 691 -14.50 18.86 -14.14
CA PHE A 691 -15.88 19.35 -14.08
C PHE A 691 -16.78 18.42 -13.27
N PHE A 692 -16.64 17.11 -13.44
CA PHE A 692 -17.34 16.12 -12.65
C PHE A 692 -17.01 16.22 -11.14
N LYS A 693 -15.72 16.34 -10.77
CA LYS A 693 -15.31 16.50 -9.37
C LYS A 693 -15.74 17.84 -8.75
N GLN A 694 -15.93 18.87 -9.57
CA GLN A 694 -16.53 20.16 -9.19
C GLN A 694 -18.06 20.11 -9.12
N GLY A 695 -18.70 19.01 -9.54
CA GLY A 695 -20.16 18.85 -9.61
C GLY A 695 -20.84 19.62 -10.75
N ARG A 696 -20.07 20.05 -11.76
CA ARG A 696 -20.55 20.66 -13.00
C ARG A 696 -20.92 19.57 -14.00
N TYR A 697 -22.00 18.84 -13.69
CA TYR A 697 -22.33 17.61 -14.40
C TYR A 697 -22.69 17.83 -15.87
N ASP A 698 -23.46 18.85 -16.22
CA ASP A 698 -23.86 19.11 -17.62
C ASP A 698 -22.64 19.40 -18.52
N GLU A 699 -21.67 20.13 -17.99
CA GLU A 699 -20.41 20.40 -18.69
C GLU A 699 -19.57 19.13 -18.82
N ALA A 700 -19.50 18.31 -17.77
CA ALA A 700 -18.82 17.02 -17.84
C ALA A 700 -19.47 16.09 -18.89
N VAL A 701 -20.81 16.00 -18.93
CA VAL A 701 -21.56 15.21 -19.92
C VAL A 701 -21.24 15.69 -21.34
N SER A 702 -21.36 17.01 -21.58
CA SER A 702 -21.07 17.59 -22.90
C SER A 702 -19.64 17.29 -23.35
N GLN A 703 -18.66 17.44 -22.46
CA GLN A 703 -17.27 17.14 -22.78
C GLN A 703 -17.01 15.65 -23.01
N TYR A 704 -17.59 14.75 -22.19
CA TYR A 704 -17.43 13.31 -22.39
C TYR A 704 -18.08 12.84 -23.71
N GLN A 705 -19.24 13.37 -24.08
CA GLN A 705 -19.87 13.08 -25.36
C GLN A 705 -19.00 13.54 -26.53
N ASP A 706 -18.39 14.72 -26.41
CA ASP A 706 -17.48 15.27 -27.42
C ASP A 706 -16.17 14.45 -27.53
N VAL A 707 -15.66 13.94 -26.40
CA VAL A 707 -14.53 12.97 -26.36
C VAL A 707 -14.91 11.65 -27.04
N LEU A 708 -16.10 11.10 -26.73
CA LEU A 708 -16.58 9.86 -27.34
C LEU A 708 -16.73 10.00 -28.86
N ALA A 709 -17.34 11.09 -29.34
CA ALA A 709 -17.50 11.34 -30.76
C ALA A 709 -16.15 11.39 -31.50
N ARG A 710 -15.10 11.92 -30.86
CA ARG A 710 -13.74 11.88 -31.40
C ARG A 710 -13.14 10.49 -31.35
N GLN A 711 -13.17 9.81 -30.21
CA GLN A 711 -12.61 8.48 -30.08
C GLN A 711 -13.25 7.49 -31.05
N GLU A 712 -14.58 7.52 -31.19
CA GLU A 712 -15.34 6.65 -32.11
C GLU A 712 -15.08 6.95 -33.60
N SER A 713 -14.44 8.08 -33.94
CA SER A 713 -14.03 8.35 -35.33
C SER A 713 -12.80 7.54 -35.76
N PHE A 714 -12.03 7.00 -34.81
CA PHE A 714 -10.82 6.21 -35.10
C PHE A 714 -10.66 4.94 -34.24
N LEU A 715 -11.55 4.68 -33.27
CA LEU A 715 -11.58 3.49 -32.41
C LEU A 715 -12.94 2.81 -32.47
N SER A 716 -12.96 1.48 -32.27
CA SER A 716 -14.22 0.74 -32.13
C SER A 716 -14.87 0.97 -30.77
N LYS A 717 -16.19 0.76 -30.67
CA LYS A 717 -16.94 0.89 -29.40
C LYS A 717 -16.45 -0.04 -28.28
N GLY A 718 -15.82 -1.16 -28.64
CA GLY A 718 -15.23 -2.11 -27.71
C GLY A 718 -13.77 -1.82 -27.35
N HIS A 719 -13.20 -0.71 -27.84
CA HIS A 719 -11.84 -0.31 -27.47
C HIS A 719 -11.80 0.17 -26.01
N LEU A 720 -10.75 -0.18 -25.27
CA LEU A 720 -10.61 0.12 -23.83
C LEU A 720 -10.78 1.61 -23.51
N ASP A 721 -10.18 2.49 -24.31
CA ASP A 721 -10.30 3.94 -24.13
C ASP A 721 -11.73 4.47 -24.34
N VAL A 722 -12.51 3.84 -25.21
CA VAL A 722 -13.93 4.21 -25.44
C VAL A 722 -14.77 3.70 -24.27
N MET A 723 -14.53 2.47 -23.81
CA MET A 723 -15.20 1.89 -22.65
C MET A 723 -14.92 2.69 -21.36
N ASP A 724 -13.68 3.15 -21.15
CA ASP A 724 -13.31 4.03 -20.05
C ASP A 724 -14.09 5.36 -20.09
N THR A 725 -14.12 6.04 -21.24
CA THR A 725 -14.90 7.28 -21.37
C THR A 725 -16.40 7.05 -21.16
N ARG A 726 -16.97 5.96 -21.67
CA ARG A 726 -18.38 5.58 -21.43
C ARG A 726 -18.65 5.29 -19.96
N HIS A 727 -17.72 4.62 -19.27
CA HIS A 727 -17.81 4.34 -17.84
C HIS A 727 -17.82 5.65 -17.04
N LEU A 728 -16.93 6.60 -17.37
CA LEU A 728 -16.89 7.91 -16.73
C LEU A 728 -18.19 8.69 -16.96
N LEU A 729 -18.75 8.66 -18.18
CA LEU A 729 -20.05 9.26 -18.47
C LEU A 729 -21.19 8.63 -17.65
N ALA A 730 -21.21 7.31 -17.53
CA ALA A 730 -22.18 6.60 -16.69
C ALA A 730 -22.05 6.99 -15.19
N GLN A 731 -20.83 7.24 -14.69
CA GLN A 731 -20.63 7.77 -13.34
C GLN A 731 -21.27 9.15 -13.17
N VAL A 732 -21.18 10.02 -14.19
CA VAL A 732 -21.83 11.34 -14.16
C VAL A 732 -23.35 11.18 -14.08
N TYR A 733 -23.95 10.35 -14.95
CA TYR A 733 -25.39 10.09 -14.95
C TYR A 733 -25.86 9.52 -13.61
N ARG A 734 -25.13 8.56 -13.03
CA ARG A 734 -25.46 8.01 -11.71
C ARG A 734 -25.46 9.10 -10.65
N ASN A 735 -24.47 9.98 -10.65
CA ASN A 735 -24.37 11.06 -9.66
C ASN A 735 -25.39 12.20 -9.89
N GLN A 736 -25.93 12.34 -11.10
CA GLN A 736 -27.09 13.19 -11.41
C GLN A 736 -28.42 12.55 -10.97
N GLY A 737 -28.45 11.26 -10.60
CA GLY A 737 -29.70 10.55 -10.30
C GLY A 737 -30.38 9.91 -11.52
N LEU A 738 -29.75 9.97 -12.70
CA LEU A 738 -30.16 9.26 -13.92
C LEU A 738 -29.69 7.79 -13.84
N HIS A 739 -30.23 7.06 -12.87
CA HIS A 739 -29.75 5.73 -12.52
C HIS A 739 -30.02 4.68 -13.59
N VAL A 740 -31.12 4.80 -14.35
CA VAL A 740 -31.49 3.84 -15.40
C VAL A 740 -30.53 3.96 -16.59
N GLU A 741 -30.29 5.19 -17.03
CA GLU A 741 -29.35 5.51 -18.11
C GLU A 741 -27.91 5.09 -17.76
N ALA A 742 -27.53 5.26 -16.48
CA ALA A 742 -26.24 4.78 -15.99
C ALA A 742 -26.14 3.24 -16.03
N ILE A 743 -27.19 2.53 -15.58
CA ILE A 743 -27.24 1.05 -15.59
C ILE A 743 -27.10 0.52 -17.02
N GLU A 744 -27.87 1.06 -17.98
CA GLU A 744 -27.81 0.64 -19.38
C GLU A 744 -26.39 0.78 -19.95
N LEU A 745 -25.72 1.91 -19.68
CA LEU A 745 -24.34 2.11 -20.11
C LEU A 745 -23.36 1.14 -19.44
N TYR A 746 -23.47 0.92 -18.13
CA TYR A 746 -22.59 -0.01 -17.41
C TYR A 746 -22.75 -1.46 -17.88
N GLU A 747 -23.98 -1.91 -18.11
CA GLU A 747 -24.25 -3.26 -18.62
C GLU A 747 -23.68 -3.45 -20.02
N ASP A 748 -23.81 -2.45 -20.89
CA ASP A 748 -23.21 -2.48 -22.23
C ASP A 748 -21.68 -2.54 -22.16
N ILE A 749 -21.05 -1.81 -21.24
CA ILE A 749 -19.60 -1.86 -21.01
C ILE A 749 -19.18 -3.25 -20.52
N LEU A 750 -19.91 -3.83 -19.56
CA LEU A 750 -19.60 -5.18 -19.05
C LEU A 750 -19.79 -6.25 -20.13
N LYS A 751 -20.81 -6.13 -21.00
CA LYS A 751 -20.96 -7.02 -22.17
C LYS A 751 -19.79 -6.89 -23.13
N ALA A 752 -19.27 -5.68 -23.35
CA ALA A 752 -18.11 -5.46 -24.21
C ALA A 752 -16.83 -6.08 -23.59
N TYR A 753 -16.61 -5.91 -22.28
CA TYR A 753 -15.52 -6.61 -21.58
C TYR A 753 -15.66 -8.13 -21.68
N HIS A 754 -16.87 -8.67 -21.48
CA HIS A 754 -17.13 -10.10 -21.59
C HIS A 754 -16.87 -10.64 -23.00
N THR A 755 -17.34 -9.93 -24.04
CA THR A 755 -17.11 -10.29 -25.45
C THR A 755 -15.61 -10.29 -25.80
N ALA A 756 -14.84 -9.41 -25.16
CA ALA A 756 -13.39 -9.34 -25.30
C ALA A 756 -12.63 -10.35 -24.42
N SER A 757 -13.33 -11.19 -23.62
CA SER A 757 -12.73 -12.10 -22.62
C SER A 757 -11.86 -11.36 -21.58
N LEU A 758 -12.33 -10.19 -21.16
CA LEU A 758 -11.69 -9.27 -20.21
C LEU A 758 -12.56 -9.01 -18.97
N ASP A 759 -13.36 -9.99 -18.54
CA ASP A 759 -14.24 -9.90 -17.37
C ASP A 759 -13.50 -9.52 -16.08
N ASP A 760 -12.24 -9.92 -16.01
CA ASP A 760 -11.34 -9.75 -14.89
C ASP A 760 -10.48 -8.48 -14.96
N HIS A 761 -10.64 -7.70 -16.02
CA HIS A 761 -9.89 -6.45 -16.20
C HIS A 761 -10.28 -5.43 -15.11
N LEU A 762 -9.32 -4.63 -14.62
CA LEU A 762 -9.57 -3.67 -13.53
C LEU A 762 -10.70 -2.69 -13.85
N GLY A 763 -10.80 -2.28 -15.12
CA GLY A 763 -11.92 -1.46 -15.62
C GLY A 763 -13.27 -2.18 -15.58
N ALA A 764 -13.32 -3.50 -15.83
CA ALA A 764 -14.55 -4.29 -15.70
C ALA A 764 -14.96 -4.42 -14.23
N LEU A 765 -14.00 -4.73 -13.35
CA LEU A 765 -14.24 -4.84 -11.91
C LEU A 765 -14.72 -3.51 -11.31
N GLN A 766 -14.10 -2.38 -11.70
CA GLN A 766 -14.56 -1.05 -11.30
C GLN A 766 -15.96 -0.74 -11.86
N CYS A 767 -16.25 -1.13 -13.11
CA CYS A 767 -17.58 -1.04 -13.72
C CYS A 767 -18.64 -1.82 -12.92
N MET A 768 -18.32 -3.03 -12.44
CA MET A 768 -19.22 -3.80 -11.58
C MET A 768 -19.52 -3.08 -10.25
N VAL A 769 -18.50 -2.49 -9.61
CA VAL A 769 -18.70 -1.70 -8.38
C VAL A 769 -19.61 -0.51 -8.63
N ASP A 770 -19.40 0.20 -9.74
CA ASP A 770 -20.17 1.39 -10.03
C ASP A 770 -21.61 1.10 -10.47
N LEU A 771 -21.82 0.00 -11.21
CA LEU A 771 -23.14 -0.55 -11.56
C LEU A 771 -23.91 -0.95 -10.31
N ALA A 772 -23.27 -1.68 -9.40
CA ALA A 772 -23.86 -2.04 -8.12
C ALA A 772 -24.25 -0.79 -7.30
N GLY A 773 -23.45 0.28 -7.40
CA GLY A 773 -23.77 1.58 -6.82
C GLY A 773 -25.06 2.20 -7.38
N ALA A 774 -25.31 2.03 -8.69
CA ALA A 774 -26.54 2.47 -9.34
C ALA A 774 -27.75 1.59 -8.93
N TYR A 775 -27.58 0.27 -8.87
CA TYR A 775 -28.61 -0.65 -8.36
C TYR A 775 -29.00 -0.35 -6.91
N ARG A 776 -28.02 -0.04 -6.06
CA ARG A 776 -28.27 0.40 -4.69
C ARG A 776 -29.11 1.67 -4.63
N ALA A 777 -28.87 2.63 -5.52
CA ALA A 777 -29.65 3.87 -5.55
C ALA A 777 -31.13 3.62 -5.89
N LEU A 778 -31.43 2.50 -6.56
CA LEU A 778 -32.79 1.98 -6.80
C LEU A 778 -33.27 0.99 -5.71
N ALA A 779 -32.61 0.97 -4.54
CA ALA A 779 -32.89 0.07 -3.42
C ALA A 779 -32.77 -1.45 -3.74
N GLN A 780 -32.07 -1.82 -4.81
CA GLN A 780 -31.82 -3.22 -5.17
C GLN A 780 -30.58 -3.78 -4.46
N TYR A 781 -30.65 -3.86 -3.14
CA TYR A 781 -29.48 -4.17 -2.29
C TYR A 781 -28.90 -5.57 -2.48
N SER A 782 -29.75 -6.58 -2.75
CA SER A 782 -29.32 -7.97 -2.96
C SER A 782 -28.53 -8.13 -4.27
N LEU A 783 -29.06 -7.60 -5.37
CA LEU A 783 -28.38 -7.60 -6.66
C LEU A 783 -27.06 -6.82 -6.61
N ALA A 784 -27.08 -5.65 -5.96
CA ALA A 784 -25.85 -4.87 -5.76
C ALA A 784 -24.78 -5.64 -4.96
N ALA A 785 -25.17 -6.41 -3.94
CA ALA A 785 -24.25 -7.19 -3.13
C ALA A 785 -23.48 -8.25 -3.94
N GLU A 786 -24.15 -8.93 -4.87
CA GLU A 786 -23.53 -9.94 -5.73
C GLU A 786 -22.39 -9.34 -6.58
N TYR A 787 -22.63 -8.17 -7.18
CA TYR A 787 -21.61 -7.46 -7.97
C TYR A 787 -20.45 -6.96 -7.11
N TYR A 788 -20.70 -6.48 -5.88
CA TYR A 788 -19.61 -6.11 -4.97
C TYR A 788 -18.74 -7.32 -4.61
N ASP A 789 -19.35 -8.46 -4.28
CA ASP A 789 -18.61 -9.65 -3.88
C ASP A 789 -17.77 -10.21 -5.05
N ARG A 790 -18.32 -10.20 -6.26
CA ARG A 790 -17.58 -10.55 -7.48
C ARG A 790 -16.40 -9.60 -7.73
N ALA A 791 -16.62 -8.30 -7.62
CA ALA A 791 -15.54 -7.32 -7.82
C ALA A 791 -14.43 -7.46 -6.75
N ILE A 792 -14.80 -7.66 -5.48
CA ILE A 792 -13.83 -7.88 -4.39
C ILE A 792 -13.02 -9.15 -4.63
N ALA A 793 -13.67 -10.25 -5.03
CA ALA A 793 -12.99 -11.51 -5.35
C ALA A 793 -12.04 -11.35 -6.54
N GLY A 794 -12.50 -10.73 -7.64
CA GLY A 794 -11.71 -10.50 -8.84
C GLY A 794 -10.47 -9.65 -8.59
N VAL A 795 -10.60 -8.57 -7.80
CA VAL A 795 -9.45 -7.73 -7.41
C VAL A 795 -8.52 -8.50 -6.48
N SER A 796 -9.04 -9.16 -5.43
CA SER A 796 -8.20 -9.83 -4.41
C SER A 796 -7.45 -11.05 -4.95
N ALA A 797 -7.87 -11.63 -6.07
CA ALA A 797 -7.16 -12.73 -6.73
C ALA A 797 -5.83 -12.28 -7.37
N ARG A 798 -5.71 -11.00 -7.75
CA ARG A 798 -4.62 -10.47 -8.59
C ARG A 798 -3.87 -9.31 -7.94
N LEU A 799 -4.53 -8.60 -7.04
CA LEU A 799 -4.02 -7.45 -6.32
C LEU A 799 -4.18 -7.65 -4.83
N SER A 800 -3.60 -6.73 -4.06
CA SER A 800 -3.82 -6.69 -2.63
C SER A 800 -5.32 -6.55 -2.31
N ALA A 801 -5.79 -7.23 -1.25
CA ALA A 801 -7.14 -7.03 -0.71
C ALA A 801 -7.40 -5.57 -0.30
N ASP A 802 -6.33 -4.83 -0.04
CA ASP A 802 -6.31 -3.41 0.30
C ASP A 802 -6.40 -2.48 -0.91
N HIS A 803 -6.41 -3.01 -2.13
CA HIS A 803 -6.46 -2.18 -3.34
C HIS A 803 -7.66 -1.21 -3.33
N PRO A 804 -7.51 0.05 -3.79
CA PRO A 804 -8.56 1.06 -3.73
C PRO A 804 -9.92 0.64 -4.31
N ILE A 805 -9.94 -0.13 -5.41
CA ILE A 805 -11.17 -0.66 -6.00
C ILE A 805 -11.89 -1.60 -5.04
N ALA A 806 -11.17 -2.53 -4.41
CA ALA A 806 -11.75 -3.49 -3.46
C ALA A 806 -12.26 -2.78 -2.20
N LEU A 807 -11.54 -1.75 -1.71
CA LEU A 807 -12.00 -0.93 -0.60
C LEU A 807 -13.23 -0.09 -0.96
N SER A 808 -13.31 0.41 -2.20
CA SER A 808 -14.50 1.13 -2.69
C SER A 808 -15.72 0.21 -2.74
N ALA A 809 -15.56 -1.03 -3.24
CA ALA A 809 -16.61 -2.05 -3.22
C ALA A 809 -17.09 -2.36 -1.80
N ARG A 810 -16.15 -2.56 -0.86
CA ARG A 810 -16.48 -2.78 0.56
C ARG A 810 -17.20 -1.58 1.18
N LEU A 811 -16.82 -0.35 0.83
CA LEU A 811 -17.48 0.85 1.32
C LEU A 811 -18.94 0.88 0.93
N VAL A 812 -19.24 0.59 -0.34
CA VAL A 812 -20.64 0.62 -0.79
C VAL A 812 -21.42 -0.58 -0.25
N ARG A 813 -20.79 -1.74 -0.03
CA ARG A 813 -21.40 -2.85 0.71
C ARG A 813 -21.70 -2.48 2.16
N ALA A 814 -20.83 -1.75 2.86
CA ALA A 814 -21.10 -1.25 4.22
C ALA A 814 -22.29 -0.28 4.25
N ILE A 815 -22.43 0.55 3.22
CA ILE A 815 -23.62 1.38 3.02
C ILE A 815 -24.88 0.51 2.88
N ASN A 816 -24.84 -0.59 2.11
CA ASN A 816 -25.98 -1.51 2.02
C ASN A 816 -26.36 -2.11 3.39
N LEU A 817 -25.37 -2.52 4.19
CA LEU A 817 -25.63 -3.05 5.54
C LEU A 817 -26.38 -2.03 6.40
N ARG A 818 -25.96 -0.75 6.36
CA ARG A 818 -26.68 0.35 7.01
C ARG A 818 -28.11 0.49 6.49
N GLU A 819 -28.33 0.50 5.18
CA GLU A 819 -29.69 0.63 4.63
C GLU A 819 -30.60 -0.57 4.97
N LEU A 820 -30.02 -1.74 5.22
CA LEU A 820 -30.72 -2.94 5.70
C LEU A 820 -30.93 -2.96 7.23
N GLY A 821 -30.51 -1.91 7.96
CA GLY A 821 -30.63 -1.81 9.42
C GLY A 821 -29.61 -2.65 10.20
N ARG A 822 -28.62 -3.26 9.54
CA ARG A 822 -27.53 -4.03 10.18
C ARG A 822 -26.42 -3.09 10.64
N ASN A 823 -26.75 -2.20 11.58
CA ASN A 823 -25.90 -1.07 11.96
C ASN A 823 -24.59 -1.47 12.63
N GLU A 824 -24.56 -2.53 13.45
CA GLU A 824 -23.34 -3.01 14.10
C GLU A 824 -22.31 -3.51 13.08
N GLU A 825 -22.73 -4.36 12.14
CA GLU A 825 -21.87 -4.84 11.06
C GLU A 825 -21.41 -3.72 10.12
N ALA A 826 -22.28 -2.73 9.88
CA ALA A 826 -21.92 -1.55 9.11
C ALA A 826 -20.87 -0.70 9.85
N GLU A 827 -20.98 -0.55 11.17
CA GLU A 827 -20.02 0.18 12.01
C GLU A 827 -18.63 -0.47 11.94
N ASP A 828 -18.55 -1.78 12.11
CA ASP A 828 -17.29 -2.53 12.00
C ASP A 828 -16.67 -2.39 10.60
N ALA A 829 -17.49 -2.51 9.56
CA ALA A 829 -17.04 -2.38 8.19
C ALA A 829 -16.54 -0.96 7.88
N PHE A 830 -17.27 0.10 8.26
CA PHE A 830 -16.83 1.48 8.02
C PHE A 830 -15.54 1.80 8.78
N ARG A 831 -15.37 1.29 10.00
CA ARG A 831 -14.15 1.46 10.79
C ARG A 831 -12.93 0.88 10.08
N ASP A 832 -13.00 -0.39 9.65
CA ASP A 832 -11.93 -1.06 8.90
C ASP A 832 -11.61 -0.31 7.59
N ILE A 833 -12.64 0.14 6.87
CA ILE A 833 -12.47 0.83 5.58
C ILE A 833 -11.80 2.21 5.74
N VAL A 834 -12.22 3.00 6.74
CA VAL A 834 -11.60 4.31 7.02
C VAL A 834 -10.13 4.17 7.39
N GLU A 835 -9.80 3.16 8.21
CA GLU A 835 -8.41 2.87 8.57
C GLU A 835 -7.58 2.50 7.34
N ARG A 836 -8.07 1.55 6.52
CA ARG A 836 -7.35 1.06 5.34
C ARG A 836 -7.18 2.15 4.29
N PHE A 837 -8.23 2.89 3.93
CA PHE A 837 -8.10 4.02 3.01
C PHE A 837 -7.16 5.09 3.55
N GLY A 838 -7.26 5.42 4.84
CA GLY A 838 -6.38 6.40 5.48
C GLY A 838 -4.90 6.03 5.44
N ARG A 839 -4.58 4.72 5.50
CA ARG A 839 -3.21 4.21 5.41
C ARG A 839 -2.66 4.21 3.98
N ILE A 840 -3.47 3.84 3.00
CA ILE A 840 -3.00 3.61 1.61
C ILE A 840 -3.02 4.90 0.81
N LEU A 841 -4.13 5.63 0.86
CA LEU A 841 -4.34 6.84 0.07
C LEU A 841 -4.02 8.11 0.87
N GLY A 842 -4.05 8.00 2.20
CA GLY A 842 -3.86 9.10 3.13
C GLY A 842 -5.17 9.53 3.80
N PRO A 843 -5.10 10.19 4.96
CA PRO A 843 -6.27 10.54 5.78
C PRO A 843 -7.19 11.56 5.11
N PHE A 844 -6.65 12.38 4.22
CA PHE A 844 -7.41 13.42 3.52
C PHE A 844 -7.78 13.04 2.09
N HIS A 845 -7.44 11.83 1.62
CA HIS A 845 -7.85 11.40 0.29
C HIS A 845 -9.39 11.48 0.13
N PRO A 846 -9.93 11.93 -1.02
CA PRO A 846 -11.37 12.03 -1.25
C PRO A 846 -12.16 10.77 -0.89
N ASP A 847 -11.63 9.58 -1.18
CA ASP A 847 -12.27 8.31 -0.80
C ASP A 847 -12.24 8.04 0.71
N THR A 848 -11.15 8.41 1.40
CA THR A 848 -11.10 8.35 2.87
C THR A 848 -12.15 9.29 3.47
N LEU A 849 -12.25 10.52 2.96
CA LEU A 849 -13.24 11.50 3.40
C LEU A 849 -14.68 11.06 3.03
N ARG A 850 -14.87 10.33 1.93
CA ARG A 850 -16.14 9.70 1.55
C ARG A 850 -16.51 8.58 2.52
N ALA A 851 -15.56 7.77 2.96
CA ALA A 851 -15.78 6.73 3.97
C ALA A 851 -16.15 7.34 5.33
N ILE A 852 -15.37 8.33 5.81
CA ILE A 852 -15.64 9.05 7.07
C ILE A 852 -17.04 9.69 7.04
N MET A 853 -17.41 10.31 5.92
CA MET A 853 -18.74 10.90 5.74
C MET A 853 -19.86 9.86 5.87
N ASN A 854 -19.72 8.70 5.23
CA ASN A 854 -20.74 7.65 5.31
C ASN A 854 -20.79 7.02 6.70
N PHE A 855 -19.67 6.99 7.41
CA PHE A 855 -19.61 6.56 8.79
C PHE A 855 -20.31 7.56 9.73
N ALA A 856 -20.13 8.86 9.51
CA ALA A 856 -20.87 9.91 10.24
C ALA A 856 -22.39 9.75 10.07
N ILE A 857 -22.85 9.48 8.84
CA ILE A 857 -24.27 9.23 8.55
C ILE A 857 -24.82 8.00 9.28
N LEU A 858 -24.02 6.95 9.46
CA LEU A 858 -24.43 5.78 10.25
C LEU A 858 -24.72 6.18 11.71
N TYR A 859 -23.84 6.97 12.33
CA TYR A 859 -24.04 7.42 13.72
C TYR A 859 -25.18 8.42 13.86
N ASP A 860 -25.35 9.31 12.89
CA ASP A 860 -26.49 10.24 12.84
C ASP A 860 -27.82 9.47 12.85
N ARG A 861 -27.96 8.47 11.97
CA ARG A 861 -29.15 7.60 11.90
C ARG A 861 -29.32 6.67 13.10
N SER A 862 -28.26 6.43 13.87
CA SER A 862 -28.27 5.57 15.06
C SER A 862 -28.43 6.36 16.37
N ASP A 863 -28.76 7.66 16.28
CA ASP A 863 -28.93 8.60 17.40
C ASP A 863 -27.66 8.79 18.28
N ARG A 864 -26.48 8.41 17.76
CA ARG A 864 -25.17 8.65 18.40
C ARG A 864 -24.58 9.98 17.94
N ARG A 865 -25.27 11.06 18.30
CA ARG A 865 -25.08 12.37 17.66
C ARG A 865 -23.71 13.02 17.89
N ASP A 866 -23.10 12.82 19.06
CA ASP A 866 -21.77 13.38 19.36
C ASP A 866 -20.70 12.82 18.42
N ARG A 867 -20.72 11.49 18.21
CA ARG A 867 -19.80 10.82 17.28
C ARG A 867 -20.05 11.22 15.84
N ALA A 868 -21.31 11.40 15.45
CA ALA A 868 -21.65 11.89 14.12
C ALA A 868 -21.07 13.30 13.88
N GLU A 869 -21.22 14.20 14.86
CA GLU A 869 -20.70 15.56 14.80
C GLU A 869 -19.17 15.61 14.69
N GLU A 870 -18.46 14.76 15.43
CA GLU A 870 -17.00 14.64 15.34
C GLU A 870 -16.55 14.24 13.93
N LEU A 871 -17.15 13.18 13.38
CA LEU A 871 -16.81 12.69 12.05
C LEU A 871 -17.21 13.68 10.94
N TYR A 872 -18.36 14.35 11.06
CA TYR A 872 -18.76 15.41 10.12
C TYR A 872 -17.78 16.57 10.14
N ARG A 873 -17.31 17.02 11.31
CA ARG A 873 -16.30 18.07 11.40
C ARG A 873 -14.95 17.64 10.81
N ALA A 874 -14.54 16.40 11.08
CA ALA A 874 -13.33 15.83 10.50
C ALA A 874 -13.39 15.79 8.96
N ALA A 875 -14.50 15.29 8.41
CA ALA A 875 -14.74 15.26 6.97
C ALA A 875 -14.80 16.68 6.37
N LEU A 876 -15.47 17.62 7.05
CA LEU A 876 -15.60 19.00 6.58
C LEU A 876 -14.23 19.67 6.44
N ALA A 877 -13.41 19.61 7.49
CA ALA A 877 -12.12 20.27 7.48
C ALA A 877 -11.15 19.65 6.45
N GLY A 878 -11.23 18.33 6.23
CA GLY A 878 -10.49 17.67 5.15
C GLY A 878 -10.96 18.11 3.75
N ARG A 879 -12.28 18.17 3.52
CA ARG A 879 -12.85 18.58 2.23
C ARG A 879 -12.63 20.07 1.93
N GLU A 880 -12.75 20.95 2.93
CA GLU A 880 -12.44 22.38 2.78
C GLU A 880 -10.99 22.59 2.35
N LYS A 881 -10.05 21.80 2.88
CA LYS A 881 -8.62 21.89 2.54
C LYS A 881 -8.32 21.43 1.11
N ILE A 882 -8.95 20.35 0.64
CA ILE A 882 -8.60 19.70 -0.64
C ILE A 882 -9.47 20.13 -1.80
N MET A 883 -10.78 20.26 -1.57
CA MET A 883 -11.76 20.56 -2.60
C MET A 883 -12.20 22.03 -2.56
N GLY A 884 -11.90 22.75 -1.49
CA GLY A 884 -12.38 24.11 -1.27
C GLY A 884 -13.80 24.15 -0.67
N VAL A 885 -14.18 25.34 -0.21
CA VAL A 885 -15.47 25.61 0.45
C VAL A 885 -16.66 25.54 -0.49
N ASP A 886 -16.48 25.84 -1.77
CA ASP A 886 -17.56 25.88 -2.77
C ASP A 886 -17.88 24.53 -3.40
N ASN A 887 -17.03 23.51 -3.15
CA ASN A 887 -17.25 22.21 -3.74
C ASN A 887 -18.57 21.58 -3.24
N PRO A 888 -19.39 20.99 -4.12
CA PRO A 888 -20.68 20.40 -3.73
C PRO A 888 -20.58 19.34 -2.64
N TYR A 889 -19.50 18.54 -2.61
CA TYR A 889 -19.29 17.55 -1.55
C TYR A 889 -18.91 18.22 -0.21
N THR A 890 -18.18 19.34 -0.24
CA THR A 890 -17.93 20.14 0.96
C THR A 890 -19.25 20.73 1.48
N MET A 891 -20.05 21.34 0.60
CA MET A 891 -21.35 21.92 0.96
C MET A 891 -22.32 20.90 1.53
N ARG A 892 -22.39 19.70 0.97
CA ARG A 892 -23.20 18.62 1.57
C ARG A 892 -22.75 18.27 2.98
N THR A 893 -21.45 18.37 3.29
CA THR A 893 -20.97 18.14 4.65
C THR A 893 -21.46 19.22 5.61
N VAL A 894 -21.44 20.47 5.15
CA VAL A 894 -21.98 21.62 5.90
C VAL A 894 -23.48 21.41 6.15
N GLU A 895 -24.24 21.07 5.12
CA GLU A 895 -25.69 20.82 5.19
C GLU A 895 -26.02 19.74 6.22
N ARG A 896 -25.30 18.61 6.21
CA ARG A 896 -25.47 17.52 7.20
C ARG A 896 -25.14 17.97 8.63
N LEU A 897 -24.02 18.66 8.82
CA LEU A 897 -23.62 19.14 10.13
C LEU A 897 -24.58 20.21 10.67
N VAL A 898 -25.04 21.12 9.81
CA VAL A 898 -26.04 22.14 10.17
C VAL A 898 -27.37 21.47 10.54
N SER A 899 -27.83 20.47 9.77
CA SER A 899 -29.04 19.71 10.08
C SER A 899 -28.93 18.98 11.43
N LEU A 900 -27.78 18.37 11.71
CA LEU A 900 -27.49 17.72 13.00
C LEU A 900 -27.51 18.71 14.17
N LEU A 901 -26.86 19.87 14.03
CA LEU A 901 -26.90 20.91 15.07
C LEU A 901 -28.32 21.47 15.26
N TRP A 902 -29.08 21.58 14.18
CA TRP A 902 -30.46 22.06 14.20
C TRP A 902 -31.40 21.10 14.92
N SER A 903 -31.22 19.79 14.75
CA SER A 903 -32.00 18.74 15.43
C SER A 903 -31.64 18.59 16.91
N GLN A 904 -30.51 19.14 17.35
CA GLN A 904 -30.07 19.22 18.75
C GLN A 904 -30.43 20.53 19.45
N ASP A 905 -31.25 21.39 18.83
CA ASP A 905 -31.58 22.73 19.34
C ASP A 905 -30.37 23.69 19.49
N ARG A 906 -29.21 23.35 18.89
CA ARG A 906 -28.01 24.21 18.84
C ARG A 906 -28.04 25.16 17.65
N CYS A 907 -29.14 25.90 17.53
CA CYS A 907 -29.44 26.75 16.37
C CYS A 907 -28.43 27.91 16.18
N GLU A 908 -27.90 28.48 17.26
CA GLU A 908 -26.87 29.53 17.18
C GLU A 908 -25.56 29.02 16.55
N GLU A 909 -25.13 27.80 16.92
CA GLU A 909 -23.93 27.20 16.32
C GLU A 909 -24.14 26.85 14.85
N ALA A 910 -25.32 26.35 14.49
CA ALA A 910 -25.73 26.10 13.12
C ALA A 910 -25.72 27.38 12.26
N GLU A 911 -26.19 28.50 12.82
CA GLU A 911 -26.15 29.80 12.17
C GLU A 911 -24.71 30.32 12.02
N ILE A 912 -23.87 30.21 13.06
CA ILE A 912 -22.45 30.63 13.00
C ILE A 912 -21.70 29.85 11.92
N LEU A 913 -21.88 28.53 11.87
CA LEU A 913 -21.27 27.67 10.85
C LEU A 913 -21.74 28.07 9.46
N THR A 914 -23.04 28.32 9.29
CA THR A 914 -23.60 28.73 8.00
C THR A 914 -23.06 30.08 7.54
N LEU A 915 -23.00 31.06 8.43
CA LEU A 915 -22.40 32.37 8.15
C LEU A 915 -20.93 32.29 7.77
N ARG A 916 -20.15 31.40 8.42
CA ARG A 916 -18.75 31.15 8.06
C ARG A 916 -18.63 30.70 6.61
N VAL A 917 -19.42 29.71 6.23
CA VAL A 917 -19.39 29.11 4.90
C VAL A 917 -19.83 30.14 3.86
N LEU A 918 -21.01 30.75 4.01
CA LEU A 918 -21.53 31.75 3.05
C LEU A 918 -20.57 32.94 2.85
N ARG A 919 -19.87 33.40 3.91
CA ARG A 919 -18.84 34.45 3.79
C ARG A 919 -17.59 33.98 3.06
N ALA A 920 -17.20 32.72 3.23
CA ALA A 920 -16.07 32.15 2.51
C ALA A 920 -16.38 32.06 1.01
N GLN A 921 -17.59 31.62 0.64
CA GLN A 921 -18.06 31.56 -0.76
C GLN A 921 -18.07 32.94 -1.44
N ARG A 922 -18.43 33.99 -0.69
CA ARG A 922 -18.42 35.38 -1.22
C ARG A 922 -17.00 35.85 -1.60
N LYS A 923 -15.98 35.38 -0.88
CA LYS A 923 -14.58 35.76 -1.13
C LYS A 923 -13.96 35.01 -2.30
N SER A 924 -14.41 33.77 -2.57
CA SER A 924 -13.88 32.90 -3.63
C SER A 924 -14.51 33.16 -5.00
N SER A 925 -15.67 33.81 -5.09
CA SER A 925 -16.32 34.15 -6.37
C SER A 925 -17.10 35.48 -6.28
N PRO A 926 -16.45 36.63 -6.56
CA PRO A 926 -17.11 37.94 -6.55
C PRO A 926 -18.11 38.14 -7.71
N GLU A 927 -18.07 37.27 -8.73
CA GLU A 927 -18.99 37.26 -9.90
C GLU A 927 -20.30 36.50 -9.67
N LEU A 928 -20.43 35.77 -8.54
CA LEU A 928 -21.75 35.30 -8.11
C LEU A 928 -22.57 36.55 -7.80
N ASN A 929 -23.42 36.94 -8.75
CA ASN A 929 -24.30 38.09 -8.60
C ASN A 929 -25.35 37.78 -7.53
N VAL A 930 -24.97 38.02 -6.28
CA VAL A 930 -25.82 37.89 -5.10
C VAL A 930 -26.20 39.27 -4.57
N GLU A 931 -26.44 40.23 -5.48
CA GLU A 931 -26.91 41.58 -5.14
C GLU A 931 -28.19 41.61 -4.27
N GLY A 932 -28.88 40.48 -4.07
CA GLY A 932 -30.06 40.34 -3.22
C GLY A 932 -29.87 39.72 -1.82
N LEU A 933 -28.67 39.27 -1.39
CA LEU A 933 -28.50 38.72 -0.04
C LEU A 933 -27.83 39.74 0.89
N ASP A 934 -28.64 40.68 1.36
CA ASP A 934 -28.35 41.38 2.61
C ASP A 934 -28.30 40.32 3.73
N ILE A 935 -27.09 39.98 4.19
CA ILE A 935 -26.88 39.02 5.29
C ILE A 935 -27.32 39.67 6.63
N GLY A 936 -27.91 40.87 6.60
CA GLY A 936 -28.47 41.61 7.73
C GLY A 936 -30.00 41.60 7.88
N GLY A 937 -30.77 41.08 6.92
CA GLY A 937 -32.24 41.03 6.99
C GLY A 937 -32.92 40.64 5.67
N ASP A 938 -34.24 40.47 5.68
CA ASP A 938 -35.05 40.36 4.46
C ASP A 938 -35.05 41.69 3.66
N GLU A 939 -35.67 41.73 2.46
CA GLU A 939 -35.80 42.94 1.62
C GLU A 939 -36.40 44.17 2.35
N GLN A 940 -36.91 44.00 3.58
CA GLN A 940 -37.50 45.03 4.44
C GLN A 940 -36.72 45.28 5.75
N GLY A 941 -35.54 44.67 5.95
CA GLY A 941 -34.67 44.91 7.11
C GLY A 941 -35.16 44.32 8.43
N LYS A 942 -36.09 43.35 8.41
CA LYS A 942 -36.49 42.61 9.63
C LYS A 942 -35.54 41.45 9.91
N LYS A 943 -35.06 41.36 11.16
CA LYS A 943 -34.29 40.21 11.65
C LYS A 943 -35.19 38.98 11.73
N ARG A 944 -35.14 38.11 10.72
CA ARG A 944 -35.68 36.75 10.79
C ARG A 944 -34.72 35.85 11.58
N PRO A 945 -35.16 35.17 12.66
CA PRO A 945 -34.30 34.26 13.41
C PRO A 945 -33.68 33.21 12.48
N TYR A 946 -32.36 33.03 12.56
CA TYR A 946 -31.62 32.01 11.82
C TYR A 946 -31.73 32.07 10.28
N TRP A 947 -32.05 33.24 9.71
CA TRP A 947 -32.11 33.48 8.27
C TRP A 947 -30.94 32.90 7.45
N PRO A 948 -29.67 32.96 7.91
CA PRO A 948 -28.57 32.34 7.16
C PRO A 948 -28.75 30.84 6.91
N VAL A 949 -29.34 30.11 7.87
CA VAL A 949 -29.60 28.66 7.76
C VAL A 949 -30.70 28.38 6.72
N GLU A 950 -31.73 29.22 6.68
CA GLU A 950 -32.78 29.17 5.65
C GLU A 950 -32.18 29.41 4.26
N VAL A 951 -31.28 30.41 4.13
CA VAL A 951 -30.59 30.70 2.87
C VAL A 951 -29.73 29.52 2.41
N LEU A 952 -29.02 28.87 3.33
CA LEU A 952 -28.20 27.68 3.02
C LEU A 952 -29.06 26.57 2.40
N PHE A 953 -30.14 26.17 3.07
CA PHE A 953 -30.98 25.08 2.59
C PHE A 953 -31.82 25.48 1.36
N THR A 954 -32.24 26.74 1.24
CA THR A 954 -32.89 27.25 0.02
C THR A 954 -31.96 27.11 -1.19
N ARG A 955 -30.69 27.49 -1.03
CA ARG A 955 -29.67 27.31 -2.08
C ARG A 955 -29.39 25.84 -2.36
N ALA A 956 -29.34 24.99 -1.33
CA ALA A 956 -29.18 23.55 -1.49
C ALA A 956 -30.32 22.95 -2.32
N VAL A 957 -31.58 23.29 -2.02
CA VAL A 957 -32.76 22.85 -2.78
C VAL A 957 -32.72 23.34 -4.22
N GLN A 958 -32.38 24.62 -4.45
CA GLN A 958 -32.26 25.15 -5.82
C GLN A 958 -31.15 24.45 -6.62
N ARG A 959 -29.98 24.23 -6.00
CA ARG A 959 -28.86 23.48 -6.58
C ARG A 959 -29.30 22.06 -6.92
N ASP A 960 -29.90 21.36 -5.99
CA ASP A 960 -30.26 19.94 -6.13
C ASP A 960 -31.40 19.75 -7.14
N ARG A 961 -32.37 20.66 -7.21
CA ARG A 961 -33.40 20.65 -8.26
C ARG A 961 -32.84 20.84 -9.66
N LYS A 962 -31.76 21.62 -9.79
CA LYS A 962 -31.09 21.87 -11.07
C LYS A 962 -30.22 20.69 -11.49
N LEU A 963 -29.47 20.11 -10.55
CA LEU A 963 -28.40 19.15 -10.84
C LEU A 963 -28.80 17.69 -10.67
N LEU A 964 -29.85 17.39 -9.90
CA LEU A 964 -30.22 16.04 -9.49
C LEU A 964 -31.66 15.70 -9.91
N GLY A 965 -31.86 14.43 -10.30
CA GLY A 965 -33.18 13.86 -10.58
C GLY A 965 -34.13 13.92 -9.39
N GLU A 966 -35.43 13.87 -9.65
CA GLU A 966 -36.49 14.09 -8.65
C GLU A 966 -36.43 13.09 -7.48
N ALA A 967 -36.14 11.82 -7.77
CA ALA A 967 -36.03 10.76 -6.76
C ALA A 967 -34.67 10.72 -6.04
N HIS A 968 -33.76 11.67 -6.29
CA HIS A 968 -32.43 11.64 -5.70
C HIS A 968 -32.48 11.91 -4.19
N THR A 969 -31.91 11.00 -3.39
CA THR A 969 -31.92 11.07 -1.91
C THR A 969 -31.47 12.40 -1.33
N ASP A 970 -30.34 12.96 -1.79
CA ASP A 970 -29.87 14.26 -1.29
C ASP A 970 -30.81 15.44 -1.63
N ARG A 971 -31.53 15.40 -2.76
CA ARG A 971 -32.54 16.41 -3.11
C ARG A 971 -33.71 16.38 -2.13
N LEU A 972 -34.21 15.18 -1.83
CA LEU A 972 -35.27 15.00 -0.83
C LEU A 972 -34.81 15.47 0.55
N GLU A 973 -33.55 15.28 0.89
CA GLU A 973 -33.01 15.65 2.19
C GLU A 973 -32.77 17.15 2.36
N SER A 974 -32.32 17.85 1.32
CA SER A 974 -32.22 19.31 1.36
C SER A 974 -33.61 19.95 1.47
N GLU A 975 -34.62 19.40 0.80
CA GLU A 975 -36.02 19.83 0.94
C GLU A 975 -36.57 19.58 2.36
N ARG A 976 -36.35 18.40 2.93
CA ARG A 976 -36.74 18.09 4.32
C ARG A 976 -36.07 19.02 5.33
N SER A 977 -34.78 19.31 5.13
CA SER A 977 -34.03 20.20 6.03
C SER A 977 -34.55 21.64 5.97
N LEU A 978 -34.91 22.13 4.78
CA LEU A 978 -35.53 23.45 4.62
C LEU A 978 -36.89 23.52 5.34
N VAL A 979 -37.74 22.50 5.19
CA VAL A 979 -39.03 22.41 5.89
C VAL A 979 -38.83 22.41 7.41
N ALA A 980 -37.83 21.70 7.92
CA ALA A 980 -37.51 21.67 9.35
C ALA A 980 -37.05 23.04 9.90
N VAL A 981 -36.40 23.86 9.07
CA VAL A 981 -36.03 25.24 9.43
C VAL A 981 -37.29 26.11 9.54
N HIS A 982 -38.15 26.08 8.52
CA HIS A 982 -39.41 26.85 8.50
C HIS A 982 -40.33 26.48 9.68
N ALA A 983 -40.51 25.18 9.94
CA ALA A 983 -41.35 24.71 11.05
C ALA A 983 -40.92 25.25 12.42
N LYS A 984 -39.61 25.47 12.61
CA LYS A 984 -39.01 25.97 13.86
C LYS A 984 -39.04 27.50 13.95
N GLN A 985 -38.96 28.20 12.82
CA GLN A 985 -39.10 29.66 12.73
C GLN A 985 -40.55 30.13 12.97
N ASP A 986 -41.55 29.33 12.55
CA ASP A 986 -42.98 29.65 12.66
C ASP A 986 -43.63 29.26 14.01
N GLY A 987 -42.84 28.91 15.03
CA GLY A 987 -43.34 28.68 16.39
C GLY A 987 -44.23 27.44 16.56
N GLY A 988 -44.14 26.44 15.67
CA GLY A 988 -44.87 25.17 15.80
C GLY A 988 -46.37 25.22 15.49
N THR A 989 -46.95 26.37 15.13
CA THR A 989 -48.39 26.49 14.80
C THR A 989 -48.75 26.20 13.34
N GLY A 990 -47.77 25.87 12.49
CA GLY A 990 -47.95 25.61 11.05
C GLY A 990 -48.03 24.14 10.63
N LEU A 991 -48.31 23.20 11.53
CA LEU A 991 -48.33 21.76 11.22
C LEU A 991 -49.61 21.26 10.52
N SER A 992 -50.60 22.11 10.24
CA SER A 992 -51.88 21.68 9.67
C SER A 992 -51.95 21.62 8.14
N GLY A 993 -50.88 21.99 7.41
CA GLY A 993 -50.91 22.08 5.94
C GLY A 993 -49.99 21.11 5.18
N LEU A 994 -49.11 20.35 5.84
CA LEU A 994 -48.04 19.59 5.17
C LEU A 994 -48.08 18.07 5.44
N GLY A 995 -49.15 17.59 6.07
CA GLY A 995 -49.40 16.15 6.25
C GLY A 995 -49.67 15.40 4.95
N GLU A 996 -49.98 16.09 3.84
CA GLU A 996 -50.30 15.44 2.56
C GLU A 996 -49.05 15.18 1.69
N HIS A 997 -48.08 16.09 1.64
CA HIS A 997 -46.86 15.85 0.83
C HIS A 997 -45.81 14.97 1.53
N GLY A 998 -45.75 14.94 2.86
CA GLY A 998 -44.88 14.00 3.59
C GLY A 998 -45.36 12.54 3.54
N ALA A 999 -46.67 12.34 3.32
CA ALA A 999 -47.28 11.02 3.23
C ALA A 999 -47.37 10.48 1.79
N GLU A 1000 -47.42 11.34 0.76
CA GLU A 1000 -47.37 10.90 -0.64
C GLU A 1000 -45.99 10.35 -1.06
N PHE A 1001 -44.88 10.84 -0.49
CA PHE A 1001 -43.54 10.30 -0.75
C PHE A 1001 -43.25 8.96 -0.06
N ALA A 1002 -44.17 8.43 0.75
CA ALA A 1002 -44.13 7.03 1.21
C ALA A 1002 -44.71 6.05 0.17
N GLY A 1003 -45.25 6.54 -0.95
CA GLY A 1003 -46.00 5.74 -1.93
C GLY A 1003 -45.63 5.93 -3.40
N GLU A 1004 -44.66 6.77 -3.77
CA GLU A 1004 -44.23 6.85 -5.17
C GLU A 1004 -43.48 5.58 -5.59
N LYS A 1005 -43.98 4.96 -6.67
CA LYS A 1005 -43.60 3.63 -7.17
C LYS A 1005 -42.08 3.47 -7.29
N LEU A 1006 -41.50 2.65 -6.42
CA LEU A 1006 -40.20 2.02 -6.64
C LEU A 1006 -40.20 1.32 -8.00
N VAL A 1007 -39.32 1.76 -8.91
CA VAL A 1007 -39.12 1.08 -10.19
C VAL A 1007 -38.28 -0.17 -9.92
N VAL A 1008 -38.95 -1.31 -9.79
CA VAL A 1008 -38.28 -2.61 -9.77
C VAL A 1008 -37.96 -2.98 -11.22
N LEU A 1009 -36.68 -3.05 -11.57
CA LEU A 1009 -36.23 -3.61 -12.84
C LEU A 1009 -36.08 -5.13 -12.67
N SER A 1010 -36.62 -5.91 -13.61
CA SER A 1010 -36.28 -7.34 -13.68
C SER A 1010 -34.81 -7.53 -14.08
N PRO A 1011 -34.21 -8.73 -13.89
CA PRO A 1011 -32.82 -9.03 -14.30
C PRO A 1011 -32.48 -8.84 -15.78
N GLY A 1012 -33.42 -8.35 -16.60
CA GLY A 1012 -33.24 -8.00 -18.01
C GLY A 1012 -33.75 -6.59 -18.36
N GLY A 1013 -33.73 -5.65 -17.41
CA GLY A 1013 -33.97 -4.22 -17.67
C GLY A 1013 -35.43 -3.80 -17.92
N ARG A 1014 -36.43 -4.66 -17.69
CA ARG A 1014 -37.85 -4.26 -17.83
C ARG A 1014 -38.41 -3.66 -16.55
N LYS A 1015 -39.03 -2.48 -16.66
CA LYS A 1015 -39.78 -1.82 -15.58
C LYS A 1015 -40.97 -2.69 -15.15
N LEU A 1016 -40.95 -3.17 -13.90
CA LEU A 1016 -42.10 -3.77 -13.24
C LEU A 1016 -42.79 -2.73 -12.37
N SER A 1017 -44.09 -2.52 -12.59
CA SER A 1017 -44.92 -1.65 -11.76
C SER A 1017 -45.53 -2.45 -10.61
N GLY A 1018 -45.04 -2.28 -9.38
CA GLY A 1018 -45.69 -2.84 -8.19
C GLY A 1018 -44.92 -2.56 -6.89
N PRO A 1019 -45.59 -2.39 -5.74
CA PRO A 1019 -44.92 -2.18 -4.46
C PRO A 1019 -44.20 -3.46 -3.98
N PRO A 1020 -43.05 -3.36 -3.30
CA PRO A 1020 -42.36 -4.51 -2.74
C PRO A 1020 -43.15 -5.10 -1.55
N PRO A 1021 -43.13 -6.43 -1.34
CA PRO A 1021 -43.72 -7.03 -0.14
C PRO A 1021 -42.89 -6.68 1.11
N PRO A 1022 -43.51 -6.60 2.30
CA PRO A 1022 -42.79 -6.41 3.55
C PRO A 1022 -41.88 -7.63 3.82
N TYR A 1023 -40.58 -7.40 3.92
CA TYR A 1023 -39.60 -8.46 4.25
C TYR A 1023 -39.77 -8.87 5.72
N SER A 1024 -40.44 -10.00 5.94
CA SER A 1024 -40.30 -10.78 7.16
C SER A 1024 -39.04 -11.66 7.08
N ALA A 1025 -38.29 -11.71 8.17
CA ALA A 1025 -37.08 -12.50 8.30
C ALA A 1025 -37.40 -14.00 8.39
N SER A 1026 -37.81 -14.62 7.28
CA SER A 1026 -37.73 -16.07 7.08
C SER A 1026 -38.13 -16.42 5.64
N GLU A 1027 -37.16 -16.61 4.76
CA GLU A 1027 -37.22 -17.69 3.76
C GLU A 1027 -35.85 -17.83 3.09
N GLY A 1028 -35.15 -18.90 3.48
CA GLY A 1028 -33.93 -19.34 2.83
C GLY A 1028 -34.23 -20.15 1.57
N SER A 1029 -33.23 -20.17 0.69
CA SER A 1029 -32.92 -21.29 -0.21
C SER A 1029 -33.97 -21.65 -1.27
N LYS A 1030 -33.95 -20.96 -2.41
CA LYS A 1030 -34.22 -21.60 -3.70
C LYS A 1030 -33.07 -21.33 -4.67
N LYS A 1031 -32.31 -22.40 -4.96
CA LYS A 1031 -31.33 -22.47 -6.05
C LYS A 1031 -32.04 -22.15 -7.37
N LEU A 1032 -31.57 -21.15 -8.10
CA LEU A 1032 -31.91 -20.94 -9.51
C LEU A 1032 -31.06 -21.89 -10.35
N HIS A 1033 -31.70 -22.90 -10.94
CA HIS A 1033 -31.14 -23.65 -12.07
C HIS A 1033 -31.14 -22.72 -13.29
N MET A 1034 -29.96 -22.47 -13.86
CA MET A 1034 -29.84 -21.98 -15.23
C MET A 1034 -30.34 -23.07 -16.17
N THR A 1035 -31.41 -22.81 -16.89
CA THR A 1035 -31.82 -23.63 -18.05
C THR A 1035 -31.15 -23.06 -19.29
N GLU A 1036 -30.22 -23.84 -19.85
CA GLU A 1036 -29.75 -23.69 -21.23
C GLU A 1036 -30.94 -23.88 -22.18
N THR A 1037 -31.24 -22.87 -22.98
CA THR A 1037 -32.10 -23.00 -24.16
C THR A 1037 -31.20 -23.05 -25.39
N THR A 1038 -30.87 -24.26 -25.82
CA THR A 1038 -30.44 -24.56 -27.19
C THR A 1038 -31.64 -24.41 -28.12
N GLU A 1039 -31.67 -23.36 -28.94
CA GLU A 1039 -32.54 -23.32 -30.12
C GLU A 1039 -31.82 -23.98 -31.30
N VAL A 1040 -32.37 -25.12 -31.70
CA VAL A 1040 -32.08 -25.83 -32.95
C VAL A 1040 -32.78 -25.10 -34.08
N THR A 1041 -32.02 -24.62 -35.06
CA THR A 1041 -32.54 -24.17 -36.35
C THR A 1041 -32.60 -25.35 -37.32
N ASP A 1042 -33.81 -25.80 -37.64
CA ASP A 1042 -34.09 -26.60 -38.84
C ASP A 1042 -34.75 -25.71 -39.92
N SER A 1043 -34.10 -25.68 -41.08
CA SER A 1043 -34.56 -25.41 -42.46
C SER A 1043 -35.88 -24.64 -42.70
N VAL A 1044 -35.83 -23.51 -43.43
CA VAL A 1044 -35.97 -23.37 -44.91
C VAL A 1044 -35.62 -21.95 -45.31
#